data_AF-A0A7L4DQ45-F1
#
_entry.id   AF-A0A7L4DQ45-F1
#
_cell.length_a   1.000
_cell.length_b   1.000
_cell.length_c   1.000
_cell.angle_alpha   90.00
_cell.angle_beta   90.00
_cell.angle_gamma   90.00
#
_symmetry.space_group_name_H-M   'P 1'
#
loop_
_entity.id
_entity.type
_entity.pdbx_description
1 polymer ?
#
loop_
_entity_poly.entity_id
_entity_poly.type
_entity_poly.pdbx_seq_one_letter_code
_entity_poly.pdbx_strand_id
1 'polypeptide(L)'
;CAASRQAACGADCIPVPWLCDGEQQCPDGTDEQCGQGVSTLSVPSVCGTKKVQCPGTHHCIPHWELCDRHQDCEDGWDEEGCPQQPCLPGQWQCRNRVCIMAEWKCNGIDDCGDSSDEDVCAPCPSGMVRCDEGKCILESLMCNDEDDCLDGTDEPSTCGELFVAAGRCLCLGPRETTETSCIMSSLCRVMGLPHNCLPAYSCQVCSARVDIRSGDLYWLASHRLTPVPHLSCPRTHVPCRDGTECVAQEYMCDGEKDCADGSDEDGCAQLCDTPGQPAPCQSHEYRCGLGTCLNASLLCDGRQDCADGSDEGGSCSVPCQRSCAHLCYRSPQGPRCWCDFGYRLVEDGLSCMDIDECTEQGERACSQTCLNAPGSYSCGCLPGYLLEPDGHICKLTGPEPILLVAVQSEVVSYGLRSGREEVLLTTDKDRVVFSLDYDPVERKVFWMDLATESIRWQHLDSDKKGTLVKGVKSDCIAVDWLGRNLYWTDGAAGQVLATRLGTTWRGIPEYTVVMDGDLDQPHSLVLQPLAGLLYWSEVGSHPRLMEATMDGSRRHVLLAEGLGWPTALALDLPTWRIFWLDEKLGSIGSARLDGTSVKILQLGWVRSPFAAAVWEGQLYWSERKTWSVQQVDKTSGKNRTVLLKRHGQPHGLQVPTWGSP
;
A
#
# COMPACT_ATOMS: atom_id res chain seq x y z
N CYS A 1 40.70 -32.97 -8.64
CA CYS A 1 39.30 -32.64 -8.32
C CYS A 1 39.30 -31.34 -7.53
N ALA A 2 38.66 -30.27 -8.01
CA ALA A 2 38.79 -28.91 -7.44
C ALA A 2 37.48 -28.34 -6.88
N ALA A 3 36.44 -29.17 -6.71
CA ALA A 3 35.15 -28.76 -6.14
C ALA A 3 34.82 -29.57 -4.89
N SER A 4 34.16 -28.93 -3.91
CA SER A 4 33.72 -29.50 -2.62
C SER A 4 32.67 -30.62 -2.72
N ARG A 5 32.36 -31.10 -3.94
CA ARG A 5 31.36 -32.15 -4.23
C ARG A 5 31.92 -33.29 -5.11
N GLN A 6 33.24 -33.41 -5.23
CA GLN A 6 33.88 -34.48 -6.02
C GLN A 6 34.86 -35.29 -5.15
N ALA A 7 34.79 -36.61 -5.27
CA ALA A 7 35.72 -37.56 -4.69
C ALA A 7 36.78 -37.98 -5.73
N ALA A 8 38.01 -38.20 -5.26
CA ALA A 8 39.10 -38.64 -6.12
C ALA A 8 39.08 -40.17 -6.28
N CYS A 9 39.18 -40.62 -7.52
CA CYS A 9 39.13 -42.01 -7.93
C CYS A 9 40.38 -42.30 -8.78
N GLY A 10 41.49 -42.68 -8.13
CA GLY A 10 42.78 -42.83 -8.82
C GLY A 10 43.22 -41.54 -9.55
N ALA A 11 43.13 -41.54 -10.88
CA ALA A 11 43.45 -40.39 -11.75
C ALA A 11 42.22 -39.55 -12.18
N ASP A 12 41.00 -40.02 -11.88
CA ASP A 12 39.72 -39.41 -12.26
C ASP A 12 38.96 -38.86 -11.05
N CYS A 13 37.90 -38.10 -11.30
CA CYS A 13 37.07 -37.45 -10.28
C CYS A 13 35.60 -37.82 -10.47
N ILE A 14 34.97 -38.39 -9.44
CA ILE A 14 33.55 -38.75 -9.43
C ILE A 14 32.75 -37.84 -8.48
N PRO A 15 31.45 -37.60 -8.73
CA PRO A 15 30.57 -36.92 -7.77
C PRO A 15 30.48 -37.69 -6.44
N VAL A 16 30.46 -36.97 -5.31
CA VAL A 16 30.33 -37.58 -3.96
C VAL A 16 29.09 -38.49 -3.78
N PRO A 17 27.93 -38.26 -4.43
CA PRO A 17 26.80 -39.18 -4.35
C PRO A 17 27.05 -40.56 -4.94
N TRP A 18 28.12 -40.75 -5.70
CA TRP A 18 28.49 -42.01 -6.36
C TRP A 18 29.56 -42.77 -5.56
N LEU A 19 29.62 -42.52 -4.25
CA LEU A 19 30.42 -43.29 -3.32
C LEU A 19 29.49 -44.25 -2.60
N CYS A 20 29.75 -45.54 -2.72
CA CYS A 20 29.03 -46.61 -2.04
C CYS A 20 27.54 -46.61 -2.42
N ASP A 21 27.26 -46.36 -3.70
CA ASP A 21 25.92 -46.33 -4.27
C ASP A 21 25.50 -47.69 -4.86
N GLY A 22 26.37 -48.70 -4.75
CA GLY A 22 26.15 -50.06 -5.22
C GLY A 22 26.54 -50.27 -6.68
N GLU A 23 27.00 -49.23 -7.37
CA GLU A 23 27.41 -49.29 -8.77
C GLU A 23 28.89 -48.91 -8.92
N GLN A 24 29.60 -49.57 -9.83
CA GLN A 24 31.04 -49.33 -10.04
C GLN A 24 31.25 -48.25 -11.10
N GLN A 25 31.52 -47.01 -10.68
CA GLN A 25 31.90 -45.90 -11.58
C GLN A 25 33.42 -45.70 -11.63
N CYS A 26 34.13 -46.11 -10.58
CA CYS A 26 35.58 -46.14 -10.54
C CYS A 26 36.15 -47.36 -11.28
N PRO A 27 37.15 -47.19 -12.18
CA PRO A 27 37.78 -48.31 -12.87
C PRO A 27 38.43 -49.34 -11.93
N ASP A 28 38.86 -48.91 -10.75
CA ASP A 28 39.46 -49.72 -9.68
C ASP A 28 38.45 -50.15 -8.60
N GLY A 29 37.18 -49.72 -8.69
CA GLY A 29 36.10 -50.09 -7.78
C GLY A 29 36.30 -49.61 -6.34
N THR A 30 37.06 -48.53 -6.16
CA THR A 30 37.31 -47.93 -4.84
C THR A 30 36.13 -47.16 -4.28
N ASP A 31 35.24 -46.71 -5.16
CA ASP A 31 33.96 -46.09 -4.83
C ASP A 31 33.05 -47.01 -4.00
N GLU A 32 33.10 -48.33 -4.24
CA GLU A 32 32.22 -49.31 -3.61
C GLU A 32 32.81 -50.03 -2.39
N GLN A 33 34.02 -49.62 -1.96
CA GLN A 33 34.73 -50.25 -0.83
C GLN A 33 34.42 -49.53 0.50
N CYS A 34 33.14 -49.47 0.88
CA CYS A 34 32.70 -48.94 2.17
C CYS A 34 32.74 -49.99 3.29
N GLY A 35 33.83 -50.01 4.05
CA GLY A 35 33.84 -50.50 5.44
C GLY A 35 34.82 -51.63 5.77
N GLN A 36 35.97 -51.30 6.36
CA GLN A 36 36.32 -51.54 7.77
C GLN A 36 37.73 -50.99 8.06
N GLY A 37 37.77 -49.86 8.80
CA GLY A 37 38.86 -49.48 9.70
C GLY A 37 40.24 -49.17 9.11
N VAL A 38 40.42 -48.01 8.47
CA VAL A 38 41.62 -47.14 8.64
C VAL A 38 41.19 -45.68 8.44
N SER A 39 41.69 -44.81 9.31
CA SER A 39 41.40 -43.39 9.47
C SER A 39 41.67 -42.55 8.21
N THR A 40 40.69 -41.73 7.78
CA THR A 40 40.71 -40.25 7.66
C THR A 40 39.66 -39.80 6.63
N LEU A 41 38.41 -39.60 7.08
CA LEU A 41 37.45 -38.63 6.52
C LEU A 41 36.17 -38.75 7.35
N SER A 42 35.93 -37.77 8.22
CA SER A 42 34.64 -37.58 8.88
C SER A 42 33.60 -37.22 7.81
N VAL A 43 32.69 -38.16 7.52
CA VAL A 43 31.58 -37.95 6.60
C VAL A 43 30.60 -36.95 7.24
N PRO A 44 30.29 -35.81 6.60
CA PRO A 44 29.25 -34.91 7.08
C PRO A 44 27.87 -35.57 6.96
N SER A 45 27.04 -35.34 7.96
CA SER A 45 25.63 -35.75 8.08
C SER A 45 24.85 -35.69 6.76
N VAL A 46 24.27 -36.83 6.36
CA VAL A 46 23.54 -37.02 5.08
C VAL A 46 22.12 -36.42 5.09
N CYS A 47 21.58 -36.06 6.26
CA CYS A 47 20.36 -35.28 6.37
C CYS A 47 20.70 -33.80 6.66
N GLY A 48 20.06 -32.87 5.93
CA GLY A 48 20.26 -31.42 6.11
C GLY A 48 19.90 -30.95 7.53
N THR A 49 20.29 -29.72 7.89
CA THR A 49 20.25 -29.15 9.25
C THR A 49 18.89 -29.13 9.98
N LYS A 50 17.80 -29.58 9.35
CA LYS A 50 16.43 -29.62 9.89
C LYS A 50 15.78 -31.01 9.90
N LYS A 51 16.52 -32.06 9.52
CA LYS A 51 16.02 -33.44 9.45
C LYS A 51 16.93 -34.37 10.25
N VAL A 52 16.32 -35.33 10.96
CA VAL A 52 16.98 -36.36 11.77
C VAL A 52 16.99 -37.66 10.96
N GLN A 53 18.14 -38.35 10.93
CA GLN A 53 18.26 -39.62 10.22
C GLN A 53 17.86 -40.77 11.15
N CYS A 54 16.98 -41.66 10.70
CA CYS A 54 16.70 -42.89 11.41
C CYS A 54 17.99 -43.74 11.51
N PRO A 55 18.33 -44.31 12.68
CA PRO A 55 19.55 -45.08 12.85
C PRO A 55 19.60 -46.28 11.92
N GLY A 56 20.71 -46.46 11.19
CA GLY A 56 20.92 -47.63 10.33
C GLY A 56 20.22 -47.60 8.97
N THR A 57 19.45 -46.56 8.65
CA THR A 57 18.78 -46.39 7.35
C THR A 57 19.11 -45.04 6.70
N HIS A 58 18.78 -44.87 5.42
CA HIS A 58 18.88 -43.59 4.70
C HIS A 58 17.60 -42.73 4.84
N HIS A 59 16.68 -43.08 5.75
CA HIS A 59 15.42 -42.36 5.95
C HIS A 59 15.63 -41.12 6.84
N CYS A 60 15.21 -39.94 6.35
CA CYS A 60 15.32 -38.67 7.07
C CYS A 60 13.92 -38.15 7.44
N ILE A 61 13.60 -38.17 8.73
CA ILE A 61 12.37 -37.59 9.28
C ILE A 61 12.61 -36.12 9.68
N PRO A 62 11.63 -35.22 9.56
CA PRO A 62 11.66 -33.91 10.19
C PRO A 62 11.72 -34.01 11.72
N HIS A 63 12.27 -32.98 12.37
CA HIS A 63 12.38 -32.95 13.85
C HIS A 63 11.02 -32.97 14.58
N TRP A 64 9.91 -32.73 13.90
CA TRP A 64 8.57 -32.74 14.50
C TRP A 64 7.88 -34.12 14.43
N GLU A 65 8.41 -35.05 13.62
CA GLU A 65 8.02 -36.48 13.57
C GLU A 65 8.87 -37.31 14.55
N LEU A 66 9.53 -36.65 15.51
CA LEU A 66 10.27 -37.30 16.58
C LEU A 66 9.42 -37.19 17.85
N CYS A 67 9.00 -38.31 18.42
CA CYS A 67 8.14 -38.37 19.60
C CYS A 67 6.72 -37.79 19.40
N ASP A 68 6.12 -37.98 18.24
CA ASP A 68 4.76 -37.52 17.88
C ASP A 68 3.69 -38.62 18.00
N ARG A 69 4.08 -39.82 18.48
CA ARG A 69 3.27 -41.04 18.63
C ARG A 69 2.89 -41.73 17.31
N HIS A 70 3.50 -41.33 16.21
CA HIS A 70 3.46 -42.05 14.95
C HIS A 70 4.78 -42.82 14.75
N GLN A 71 4.69 -43.96 14.07
CA GLN A 71 5.86 -44.76 13.74
C GLN A 71 6.31 -44.35 12.34
N ASP A 72 7.22 -43.39 12.27
CA ASP A 72 7.75 -42.84 11.03
C ASP A 72 9.12 -43.45 10.67
N CYS A 73 9.90 -43.91 11.66
CA CYS A 73 11.01 -44.82 11.40
C CYS A 73 10.53 -46.29 11.34
N GLU A 74 11.08 -47.09 10.41
CA GLU A 74 10.72 -48.51 10.23
C GLU A 74 10.84 -49.35 11.52
N ASP A 75 11.82 -49.02 12.37
CA ASP A 75 12.07 -49.69 13.65
C ASP A 75 11.36 -49.01 14.85
N GLY A 76 10.62 -47.91 14.63
CA GLY A 76 9.94 -47.14 15.69
C GLY A 76 10.87 -46.41 16.65
N TRP A 77 12.12 -46.20 16.23
CA TRP A 77 13.16 -45.55 17.02
C TRP A 77 12.83 -44.10 17.38
N ASP A 78 12.14 -43.41 16.48
CA ASP A 78 11.59 -42.07 16.64
C ASP A 78 10.66 -41.92 17.86
N GLU A 79 10.08 -43.02 18.33
CA GLU A 79 9.21 -43.07 19.51
C GLU A 79 9.88 -43.73 20.74
N GLU A 80 11.12 -44.20 20.61
CA GLU A 80 11.81 -44.95 21.65
C GLU A 80 12.69 -44.03 22.52
N GLY A 81 12.38 -43.93 23.82
CA GLY A 81 13.22 -43.20 24.77
C GLY A 81 12.98 -41.68 24.82
N CYS A 82 11.82 -41.21 24.40
CA CYS A 82 11.43 -39.80 24.46
C CYS A 82 11.47 -39.25 25.91
N PRO A 83 12.21 -38.16 26.18
CA PRO A 83 12.21 -37.51 27.48
C PRO A 83 10.81 -36.95 27.78
N GLN A 84 10.34 -37.09 29.03
CA GLN A 84 9.05 -36.55 29.49
C GLN A 84 9.05 -35.01 29.35
N GLN A 85 8.67 -34.50 28.18
CA GLN A 85 8.69 -33.07 27.88
C GLN A 85 7.33 -32.42 28.21
N PRO A 86 7.33 -31.24 28.84
CA PRO A 86 6.15 -30.38 28.93
C PRO A 86 5.75 -29.83 27.55
N CYS A 87 4.48 -29.48 27.39
CA CYS A 87 3.91 -28.99 26.12
C CYS A 87 4.67 -27.79 25.54
N LEU A 88 4.63 -27.64 24.21
CA LEU A 88 5.31 -26.58 23.45
C LEU A 88 4.80 -25.17 23.85
N PRO A 89 5.59 -24.09 23.65
CA PRO A 89 5.13 -22.72 23.89
C PRO A 89 3.89 -22.40 23.06
N GLY A 90 2.79 -22.02 23.72
CA GLY A 90 1.47 -21.81 23.09
C GLY A 90 0.48 -22.96 23.28
N GLN A 91 0.91 -24.09 23.85
CA GLN A 91 0.05 -25.22 24.21
C GLN A 91 -0.17 -25.30 25.72
N TRP A 92 -1.36 -25.75 26.13
CA TRP A 92 -1.74 -25.97 27.52
C TRP A 92 -1.89 -27.48 27.80
N GLN A 93 -1.39 -27.91 28.95
CA GLN A 93 -1.38 -29.33 29.33
C GLN A 93 -2.61 -29.70 30.16
N CYS A 94 -3.45 -30.59 29.62
CA CYS A 94 -4.57 -31.23 30.30
C CYS A 94 -4.11 -32.09 31.48
N ARG A 95 -5.05 -32.46 32.37
CA ARG A 95 -4.76 -33.31 33.54
C ARG A 95 -4.32 -34.73 33.14
N ASN A 96 -4.92 -35.28 32.08
CA ASN A 96 -4.50 -36.52 31.42
C ASN A 96 -3.20 -36.39 30.58
N ARG A 97 -2.54 -35.22 30.62
CA ARG A 97 -1.29 -34.89 29.92
C ARG A 97 -1.41 -34.78 28.39
N VAL A 98 -2.61 -34.65 27.86
CA VAL A 98 -2.86 -34.21 26.48
C VAL A 98 -2.51 -32.73 26.37
N CYS A 99 -1.85 -32.33 25.27
CA CYS A 99 -1.54 -30.93 25.00
C CYS A 99 -2.58 -30.38 24.01
N ILE A 100 -3.36 -29.39 24.46
CA ILE A 100 -4.29 -28.64 23.61
C ILE A 100 -3.72 -27.25 23.35
N MET A 101 -4.24 -26.50 22.38
CA MET A 101 -3.85 -25.10 22.20
C MET A 101 -4.30 -24.28 23.41
N ALA A 102 -3.51 -23.29 23.84
CA ALA A 102 -3.83 -22.51 25.04
C ALA A 102 -5.16 -21.75 24.95
N GLU A 103 -5.63 -21.47 23.73
CA GLU A 103 -6.93 -20.89 23.38
C GLU A 103 -8.12 -21.86 23.53
N TRP A 104 -7.87 -23.17 23.64
CA TRP A 104 -8.92 -24.20 23.81
C TRP A 104 -9.20 -24.52 25.27
N LYS A 105 -8.47 -23.89 26.18
CA LYS A 105 -8.79 -23.97 27.60
C LYS A 105 -9.98 -23.07 27.92
N CYS A 106 -11.05 -23.61 28.50
CA CYS A 106 -12.26 -22.88 28.87
C CYS A 106 -13.06 -22.33 27.67
N ASN A 107 -13.09 -23.07 26.56
CA ASN A 107 -13.88 -22.72 25.37
C ASN A 107 -15.28 -23.38 25.38
N GLY A 108 -15.59 -24.17 26.42
CA GLY A 108 -16.86 -24.87 26.59
C GLY A 108 -16.94 -26.21 25.86
N ILE A 109 -15.81 -26.71 25.34
CA ILE A 109 -15.68 -27.98 24.62
C ILE A 109 -14.67 -28.84 25.37
N ASP A 110 -14.97 -30.13 25.58
CA ASP A 110 -14.02 -31.08 26.17
C ASP A 110 -12.99 -31.52 25.12
N ASP A 111 -12.01 -30.66 24.86
CA ASP A 111 -10.90 -30.90 23.94
C ASP A 111 -9.82 -31.79 24.59
N CYS A 112 -9.76 -31.82 25.93
CA CYS A 112 -8.91 -32.74 26.68
C CYS A 112 -9.43 -34.20 26.67
N GLY A 113 -10.73 -34.42 26.45
CA GLY A 113 -11.44 -35.70 26.56
C GLY A 113 -11.64 -36.20 28.00
N ASP A 114 -11.20 -35.43 28.99
CA ASP A 114 -11.34 -35.70 30.44
C ASP A 114 -11.93 -34.51 31.21
N SER A 115 -12.51 -33.54 30.49
CA SER A 115 -13.07 -32.25 30.92
C SER A 115 -12.13 -31.38 31.76
N SER A 116 -10.82 -31.63 31.73
CA SER A 116 -9.87 -30.91 32.59
C SER A 116 -9.55 -29.50 32.12
N ASP A 117 -9.78 -29.21 30.85
CA ASP A 117 -9.83 -27.88 30.25
C ASP A 117 -11.01 -27.04 30.75
N GLU A 118 -12.08 -27.68 31.23
CA GLU A 118 -13.34 -27.02 31.62
C GLU A 118 -13.62 -27.07 33.14
N ASP A 119 -12.92 -27.92 33.89
CA ASP A 119 -13.19 -28.19 35.31
C ASP A 119 -12.92 -27.00 36.26
N VAL A 120 -11.99 -26.09 35.94
CA VAL A 120 -11.59 -24.96 36.82
C VAL A 120 -11.15 -23.73 36.02
N CYS A 121 -12.13 -22.89 35.65
CA CYS A 121 -11.92 -21.65 34.91
C CYS A 121 -12.13 -20.41 35.80
N ALA A 122 -11.08 -19.99 36.52
CA ALA A 122 -10.98 -18.66 37.13
C ALA A 122 -9.51 -18.27 37.41
N PRO A 123 -9.03 -17.06 37.06
CA PRO A 123 -9.65 -16.02 36.22
C PRO A 123 -9.26 -16.14 34.72
N CYS A 124 -10.08 -15.55 33.81
CA CYS A 124 -9.78 -15.51 32.37
C CYS A 124 -8.43 -14.78 32.12
N PRO A 125 -7.65 -15.17 31.09
CA PRO A 125 -6.42 -14.48 30.70
C PRO A 125 -6.67 -13.00 30.32
N SER A 126 -5.64 -12.16 30.40
CA SER A 126 -5.73 -10.73 30.05
C SER A 126 -6.17 -10.53 28.59
N GLY A 127 -7.21 -9.71 28.36
CA GLY A 127 -7.79 -9.43 27.03
C GLY A 127 -9.05 -10.23 26.68
N MET A 128 -9.56 -11.04 27.62
CA MET A 128 -10.80 -11.81 27.45
C MET A 128 -11.85 -11.44 28.51
N VAL A 129 -13.11 -11.41 28.10
CA VAL A 129 -14.29 -11.12 28.92
C VAL A 129 -15.11 -12.38 29.12
N ARG A 130 -15.67 -12.55 30.32
CA ARG A 130 -16.45 -13.73 30.69
C ARG A 130 -17.94 -13.50 30.44
N CYS A 131 -18.57 -14.37 29.65
CA CYS A 131 -20.02 -14.50 29.55
C CYS A 131 -20.60 -14.97 30.90
N ASP A 132 -21.85 -14.65 31.21
CA ASP A 132 -22.45 -15.03 32.50
C ASP A 132 -22.50 -16.55 32.68
N GLU A 133 -22.66 -17.31 31.58
CA GLU A 133 -22.59 -18.77 31.60
C GLU A 133 -21.16 -19.36 31.71
N GLY A 134 -20.13 -18.51 31.75
CA GLY A 134 -18.77 -18.91 32.11
C GLY A 134 -17.78 -19.09 30.95
N LYS A 135 -18.23 -18.98 29.70
CA LYS A 135 -17.36 -18.93 28.49
C LYS A 135 -16.52 -17.64 28.50
N CYS A 136 -15.23 -17.71 28.22
CA CYS A 136 -14.39 -16.52 28.01
C CYS A 136 -14.34 -16.19 26.50
N ILE A 137 -14.81 -15.02 26.10
CA ILE A 137 -14.68 -14.48 24.74
C ILE A 137 -13.62 -13.37 24.71
N LEU A 138 -13.10 -13.02 23.54
CA LEU A 138 -12.20 -11.86 23.41
C LEU A 138 -12.98 -10.57 23.74
N GLU A 139 -12.32 -9.59 24.38
CA GLU A 139 -12.97 -8.31 24.71
C GLU A 139 -13.54 -7.65 23.43
N SER A 140 -12.88 -7.81 22.28
CA SER A 140 -13.33 -7.30 20.97
C SER A 140 -14.62 -7.92 20.43
N LEU A 141 -15.12 -9.01 21.03
CA LEU A 141 -16.35 -9.71 20.64
C LEU A 141 -17.55 -9.30 21.51
N MET A 142 -17.37 -8.37 22.44
CA MET A 142 -18.49 -7.80 23.21
C MET A 142 -19.11 -6.63 22.42
N CYS A 143 -20.44 -6.61 22.28
CA CYS A 143 -21.21 -5.61 21.51
C CYS A 143 -20.76 -5.47 20.04
N ASN A 144 -20.62 -6.57 19.30
CA ASN A 144 -20.19 -6.58 17.88
C ASN A 144 -21.33 -6.89 16.89
N ASP A 145 -22.59 -6.90 17.33
CA ASP A 145 -23.80 -7.32 16.59
C ASP A 145 -23.81 -8.82 16.18
N GLU A 146 -22.98 -9.65 16.81
CA GLU A 146 -22.99 -11.12 16.67
C GLU A 146 -23.08 -11.83 18.04
N ASP A 147 -23.88 -12.88 18.13
CA ASP A 147 -24.11 -13.68 19.35
C ASP A 147 -22.93 -14.65 19.57
N ASP A 148 -21.84 -14.16 20.18
CA ASP A 148 -20.62 -14.91 20.48
C ASP A 148 -20.67 -15.61 21.85
N CYS A 149 -21.51 -15.16 22.79
CA CYS A 149 -21.88 -15.93 23.98
C CYS A 149 -23.10 -16.80 23.69
N LEU A 150 -23.11 -18.08 24.09
CA LEU A 150 -24.26 -18.98 23.84
C LEU A 150 -25.58 -18.54 24.53
N ASP A 151 -25.49 -17.58 25.46
CA ASP A 151 -26.60 -16.97 26.20
C ASP A 151 -26.90 -15.53 25.75
N GLY A 152 -26.20 -14.99 24.74
CA GLY A 152 -26.33 -13.61 24.22
C GLY A 152 -25.95 -12.52 25.22
N THR A 153 -25.15 -12.84 26.24
CA THR A 153 -24.77 -11.89 27.30
C THR A 153 -23.67 -10.92 26.89
N ASP A 154 -23.00 -11.18 25.77
CA ASP A 154 -22.13 -10.27 25.05
C ASP A 154 -22.88 -9.18 24.27
N GLU A 155 -24.17 -9.38 24.01
CA GLU A 155 -25.04 -8.46 23.26
C GLU A 155 -26.25 -7.94 24.07
N PRO A 156 -26.06 -7.43 25.31
CA PRO A 156 -27.19 -6.94 26.09
C PRO A 156 -27.83 -5.73 25.40
N SER A 157 -29.14 -5.54 25.59
CA SER A 157 -29.91 -4.42 25.04
C SER A 157 -29.44 -3.02 25.47
N THR A 158 -28.42 -2.94 26.32
CA THR A 158 -27.74 -1.73 26.80
C THR A 158 -26.46 -1.40 26.02
N CYS A 159 -26.02 -2.24 25.08
CA CYS A 159 -24.94 -1.89 24.14
C CYS A 159 -25.35 -0.62 23.38
N GLY A 160 -24.67 0.50 23.66
CA GLY A 160 -24.97 1.81 23.07
C GLY A 160 -25.86 2.76 23.88
N GLU A 161 -26.32 2.40 25.08
CA GLU A 161 -27.05 3.33 25.98
C GLU A 161 -26.14 3.97 27.05
N LEU A 162 -26.13 5.30 27.13
CA LEU A 162 -25.33 6.05 28.11
C LEU A 162 -26.09 6.19 29.45
N PHE A 163 -25.70 5.41 30.47
CA PHE A 163 -26.14 5.67 31.85
C PHE A 163 -25.19 6.64 32.54
N VAL A 164 -25.72 7.76 33.05
CA VAL A 164 -24.98 8.65 33.97
C VAL A 164 -25.42 8.33 35.39
N ALA A 165 -24.56 7.65 36.15
CA ALA A 165 -24.73 7.49 37.60
C ALA A 165 -23.54 8.13 38.33
N ALA A 166 -23.85 9.10 39.21
CA ALA A 166 -22.93 9.69 40.18
C ALA A 166 -21.58 10.21 39.63
N GLY A 167 -21.62 10.94 38.52
CA GLY A 167 -20.50 11.81 38.12
C GLY A 167 -19.27 11.11 37.54
N ARG A 168 -19.40 9.88 37.04
CA ARG A 168 -18.40 9.24 36.16
C ARG A 168 -19.10 8.52 35.00
N CYS A 169 -18.65 8.75 33.77
CA CYS A 169 -18.98 7.90 32.63
C CYS A 169 -18.09 6.64 32.71
N LEU A 170 -18.70 5.47 32.85
CA LEU A 170 -18.00 4.19 32.74
C LEU A 170 -18.30 3.61 31.35
N CYS A 171 -17.27 3.52 30.51
CA CYS A 171 -17.30 2.65 29.35
C CYS A 171 -16.81 1.26 29.79
N LEU A 172 -17.58 0.22 29.50
CA LEU A 172 -17.05 -1.14 29.41
C LEU A 172 -16.43 -1.26 28.00
N GLY A 173 -15.16 -1.66 27.92
CA GLY A 173 -14.34 -1.66 26.69
C GLY A 173 -14.58 -2.89 25.78
N PRO A 174 -13.85 -3.03 24.64
CA PRO A 174 -12.65 -2.32 24.25
C PRO A 174 -12.82 -1.50 22.97
N ARG A 175 -12.25 -0.32 23.03
CA ARG A 175 -11.86 0.47 21.87
C ARG A 175 -10.35 0.34 21.76
N GLU A 176 -9.82 -0.33 20.72
CA GLU A 176 -8.70 0.27 20.00
C GLU A 176 -9.26 1.37 19.09
N THR A 177 -9.76 2.41 19.74
CA THR A 177 -9.84 3.76 19.18
C THR A 177 -9.26 4.68 20.24
N THR A 178 -7.98 4.97 20.13
CA THR A 178 -7.55 6.34 20.38
C THR A 178 -7.93 7.15 19.14
N GLU A 179 -9.19 7.53 19.03
CA GLU A 179 -9.59 8.60 18.11
C GLU A 179 -10.92 9.23 18.54
N THR A 180 -10.79 10.47 18.99
CA THR A 180 -11.64 11.60 18.55
C THR A 180 -12.20 11.39 17.15
N SER A 181 -13.44 11.84 16.92
CA SER A 181 -14.12 12.00 15.61
C SER A 181 -15.23 10.97 15.29
N CYS A 182 -16.43 11.21 15.82
CA CYS A 182 -17.64 11.05 15.00
C CYS A 182 -17.83 12.33 14.18
N ILE A 183 -17.50 12.33 12.89
CA ILE A 183 -17.93 13.37 11.96
C ILE A 183 -18.90 12.72 10.95
N MET A 184 -20.14 13.21 10.95
CA MET A 184 -21.17 12.93 9.94
C MET A 184 -21.05 13.94 8.79
N SER A 185 -21.04 13.47 7.55
CA SER A 185 -21.27 14.31 6.37
C SER A 185 -22.41 13.73 5.51
N SER A 186 -23.58 14.38 5.47
CA SER A 186 -24.34 14.76 4.24
C SER A 186 -25.80 15.20 4.50
N LEU A 187 -26.05 16.50 4.25
CA LEU A 187 -27.25 17.26 3.81
C LEU A 187 -28.71 16.81 4.12
N CYS A 188 -29.48 17.70 4.78
CA CYS A 188 -30.96 17.70 4.88
C CYS A 188 -31.66 18.61 3.83
N ARG A 189 -32.87 18.24 3.39
CA ARG A 189 -33.77 19.06 2.55
C ARG A 189 -35.09 19.34 3.30
N VAL A 190 -35.54 20.60 3.34
CA VAL A 190 -36.84 21.01 3.92
C VAL A 190 -37.71 21.65 2.83
N MET A 191 -38.98 21.23 2.70
CA MET A 191 -39.95 21.84 1.77
C MET A 191 -40.77 22.94 2.46
N GLY A 192 -40.83 24.12 1.83
CA GLY A 192 -41.83 25.15 2.14
C GLY A 192 -41.30 26.57 2.36
N LEU A 193 -40.64 27.18 1.37
CA LEU A 193 -40.61 28.63 1.01
C LEU A 193 -39.58 28.84 -0.14
N PRO A 194 -39.85 29.69 -1.15
CA PRO A 194 -38.95 29.89 -2.29
C PRO A 194 -37.84 30.89 -1.94
N HIS A 195 -36.60 30.55 -2.30
CA HIS A 195 -35.37 31.34 -2.17
C HIS A 195 -34.91 31.66 -0.74
N ASN A 196 -34.08 30.79 -0.15
CA ASN A 196 -32.86 31.08 0.63
C ASN A 196 -32.41 29.81 1.37
N CYS A 197 -31.13 29.42 1.24
CA CYS A 197 -30.50 28.34 1.99
C CYS A 197 -29.90 28.90 3.30
N LEU A 198 -30.16 28.25 4.45
CA LEU A 198 -29.51 28.53 5.74
C LEU A 198 -28.66 27.33 6.19
N PRO A 199 -27.51 27.55 6.86
CA PRO A 199 -26.62 26.49 7.33
C PRO A 199 -27.10 25.83 8.65
N ALA A 200 -26.71 24.57 8.85
CA ALA A 200 -27.25 23.58 9.79
C ALA A 200 -26.94 23.80 11.29
N TYR A 201 -26.83 25.04 11.76
CA TYR A 201 -26.58 25.36 13.18
C TYR A 201 -27.82 25.88 13.92
N SER A 202 -28.99 25.89 13.27
CA SER A 202 -30.22 26.50 13.80
C SER A 202 -31.38 25.53 14.06
N CYS A 203 -31.14 24.21 14.19
CA CYS A 203 -32.16 23.24 14.60
C CYS A 203 -31.83 22.63 15.98
N GLN A 204 -32.59 23.01 17.01
CA GLN A 204 -32.73 22.22 18.24
C GLN A 204 -34.10 21.53 18.22
N VAL A 205 -34.13 20.19 18.21
CA VAL A 205 -35.34 19.41 18.58
C VAL A 205 -34.95 18.19 19.41
N CYS A 206 -35.68 17.99 20.51
CA CYS A 206 -35.61 16.84 21.42
C CYS A 206 -36.42 15.65 20.88
N SER A 207 -35.83 14.44 20.97
CA SER A 207 -36.41 13.08 20.84
C SER A 207 -37.24 12.73 19.58
N ALA A 208 -36.75 11.77 18.78
CA ALA A 208 -37.47 11.11 17.69
C ALA A 208 -37.83 9.67 18.06
N ARG A 209 -38.95 9.19 17.53
CA ARG A 209 -39.28 7.76 17.42
C ARG A 209 -39.42 7.38 15.94
N VAL A 210 -39.00 6.17 15.58
CA VAL A 210 -39.14 5.57 14.24
C VAL A 210 -40.16 4.43 14.29
N ASP A 211 -41.06 4.38 13.31
CA ASP A 211 -41.93 3.21 13.04
C ASP A 211 -41.39 2.46 11.80
N ILE A 212 -41.20 1.16 11.92
CA ILE A 212 -40.31 0.32 11.08
C ILE A 212 -41.03 -0.25 9.83
N ARG A 213 -42.13 0.37 9.36
CA ARG A 213 -42.83 -0.14 8.14
C ARG A 213 -42.95 0.79 6.95
N SER A 214 -42.60 2.07 7.05
CA SER A 214 -42.70 2.99 5.90
C SER A 214 -41.45 3.83 5.61
N GLY A 215 -40.41 3.77 6.44
CA GLY A 215 -39.11 4.37 6.13
C GLY A 215 -39.00 5.91 6.17
N ASP A 216 -39.99 6.63 6.72
CA ASP A 216 -39.95 8.10 6.87
C ASP A 216 -40.08 8.56 8.34
N LEU A 217 -39.34 9.61 8.72
CA LEU A 217 -39.19 10.19 10.08
C LEU A 217 -39.95 11.54 10.23
N TYR A 218 -40.66 11.76 11.35
CA TYR A 218 -41.37 13.02 11.65
C TYR A 218 -41.12 13.53 13.08
N TRP A 219 -41.24 14.86 13.32
CA TRP A 219 -41.07 15.52 14.63
C TRP A 219 -42.29 16.35 15.05
N LEU A 220 -42.70 16.31 16.33
CA LEU A 220 -43.75 17.15 16.93
C LEU A 220 -43.13 18.18 17.88
N ALA A 221 -43.35 19.47 17.63
CA ALA A 221 -42.90 20.56 18.49
C ALA A 221 -43.92 20.87 19.59
N SER A 222 -43.46 21.02 20.84
CA SER A 222 -44.22 21.74 21.87
C SER A 222 -43.32 22.62 22.75
N HIS A 223 -43.51 23.92 22.53
CA HIS A 223 -43.45 25.05 23.45
C HIS A 223 -42.16 25.52 24.17
N ARG A 224 -41.81 26.75 23.74
CA ARG A 224 -41.43 27.97 24.47
C ARG A 224 -39.97 28.19 24.92
N LEU A 225 -39.31 28.95 24.05
CA LEU A 225 -38.20 29.89 24.21
C LEU A 225 -38.12 30.63 25.56
N THR A 226 -36.92 30.64 26.14
CA THR A 226 -36.25 31.81 26.76
C THR A 226 -34.72 31.73 26.53
N PRO A 227 -34.04 32.80 26.06
CA PRO A 227 -32.56 32.88 25.93
C PRO A 227 -31.92 33.22 27.30
N VAL A 228 -30.67 32.88 27.65
CA VAL A 228 -29.30 33.41 27.32
C VAL A 228 -28.25 32.56 28.13
N PRO A 229 -26.89 32.71 28.10
CA PRO A 229 -25.99 33.56 27.30
C PRO A 229 -24.68 32.92 26.77
N HIS A 230 -24.01 33.64 25.87
CA HIS A 230 -22.60 33.46 25.50
C HIS A 230 -21.66 33.65 26.71
N LEU A 231 -20.75 32.71 26.92
CA LEU A 231 -19.65 32.84 27.89
C LEU A 231 -18.74 34.00 27.46
N SER A 232 -18.53 34.99 28.35
CA SER A 232 -17.65 36.15 28.11
C SER A 232 -16.48 36.12 29.09
N CYS A 233 -15.26 36.00 28.58
CA CYS A 233 -14.03 35.92 29.38
C CYS A 233 -13.44 37.32 29.69
N PRO A 234 -12.73 37.49 30.81
CA PRO A 234 -11.94 38.69 31.12
C PRO A 234 -10.83 38.93 30.09
N ARG A 235 -10.36 40.19 29.92
CA ARG A 235 -9.36 40.58 28.89
C ARG A 235 -8.00 39.84 28.94
N THR A 236 -7.71 39.10 29.99
CA THR A 236 -6.47 38.33 30.17
C THR A 236 -6.66 36.82 29.99
N HIS A 237 -7.88 36.38 29.68
CA HIS A 237 -8.24 34.98 29.51
C HIS A 237 -8.90 34.78 28.15
N VAL A 238 -8.55 33.69 27.49
CA VAL A 238 -9.03 33.30 26.16
C VAL A 238 -10.03 32.16 26.33
N PRO A 239 -11.20 32.20 25.67
CA PRO A 239 -12.12 31.07 25.68
C PRO A 239 -11.55 29.89 24.90
N CYS A 240 -11.65 28.68 25.44
CA CYS A 240 -11.35 27.46 24.70
C CYS A 240 -12.26 27.35 23.47
N ARG A 241 -11.82 26.61 22.44
CA ARG A 241 -12.51 26.56 21.15
C ARG A 241 -13.94 26.03 21.26
N ASP A 242 -14.22 25.17 22.24
CA ASP A 242 -15.55 24.66 22.56
C ASP A 242 -16.46 25.66 23.32
N GLY A 243 -15.92 26.79 23.79
CA GLY A 243 -16.61 27.84 24.52
C GLY A 243 -17.08 27.44 25.92
N THR A 244 -16.54 26.36 26.50
CA THR A 244 -16.98 25.83 27.80
C THR A 244 -16.23 26.43 28.98
N GLU A 245 -14.97 26.83 28.80
CA GLU A 245 -14.12 27.43 29.83
C GLU A 245 -13.19 28.54 29.29
N CYS A 246 -12.62 29.35 30.19
CA CYS A 246 -11.72 30.46 29.86
C CYS A 246 -10.35 30.21 30.52
N VAL A 247 -9.31 30.07 29.72
CA VAL A 247 -7.94 29.79 30.18
C VAL A 247 -7.11 31.08 30.11
N ALA A 248 -6.17 31.29 31.03
CA ALA A 248 -5.34 32.49 31.01
C ALA A 248 -4.43 32.48 29.77
N GLN A 249 -4.19 33.65 29.18
CA GLN A 249 -3.45 33.73 27.92
C GLN A 249 -1.98 33.23 28.02
N GLU A 250 -1.45 33.05 29.23
CA GLU A 250 -0.13 32.47 29.50
C GLU A 250 -0.10 30.93 29.47
N TYR A 251 -1.27 30.27 29.59
CA TYR A 251 -1.47 28.82 29.51
C TYR A 251 -2.00 28.41 28.12
N MET A 252 -1.50 29.09 27.09
CA MET A 252 -1.80 28.79 25.70
C MET A 252 -0.46 28.53 25.00
N CYS A 253 -0.28 27.35 24.42
CA CYS A 253 0.99 26.88 23.87
C CYS A 253 2.15 26.90 24.89
N ASP A 254 1.89 26.55 26.14
CA ASP A 254 2.93 26.42 27.18
C ASP A 254 3.40 24.97 27.36
N GLY A 255 2.78 24.04 26.63
CA GLY A 255 3.13 22.63 26.59
C GLY A 255 2.43 21.77 27.64
N GLU A 256 1.54 22.37 28.46
CA GLU A 256 0.59 21.65 29.30
C GLU A 256 -0.83 21.78 28.74
N LYS A 257 -1.69 20.79 28.99
CA LYS A 257 -3.07 20.79 28.50
C LYS A 257 -3.98 21.38 29.57
N ASP A 258 -4.30 22.65 29.42
CA ASP A 258 -5.13 23.48 30.29
C ASP A 258 -6.58 23.65 29.80
N CYS A 259 -6.86 23.53 28.48
CA CYS A 259 -8.23 23.35 27.99
C CYS A 259 -8.61 21.86 27.93
N ALA A 260 -9.84 21.52 28.31
CA ALA A 260 -10.35 20.15 28.31
C ALA A 260 -10.33 19.50 26.91
N ASP A 261 -10.56 20.28 25.86
CA ASP A 261 -10.48 19.85 24.46
C ASP A 261 -9.05 19.87 23.90
N GLY A 262 -8.08 20.44 24.63
CA GLY A 262 -6.69 20.58 24.21
C GLY A 262 -6.48 21.66 23.15
N SER A 263 -7.47 22.55 22.98
CA SER A 263 -7.43 23.62 21.98
C SER A 263 -6.43 24.73 22.29
N ASP A 264 -5.98 24.81 23.53
CA ASP A 264 -4.87 25.64 24.00
C ASP A 264 -3.52 25.19 23.44
N GLU A 265 -3.36 23.89 23.11
CA GLU A 265 -2.13 23.31 22.55
C GLU A 265 -2.26 22.88 21.07
N ASP A 266 -3.47 22.93 20.51
CA ASP A 266 -3.76 22.53 19.12
C ASP A 266 -3.46 23.67 18.12
N GLY A 267 -2.50 23.43 17.22
CA GLY A 267 -2.00 24.44 16.27
C GLY A 267 -0.73 25.18 16.71
N CYS A 268 -0.12 24.77 17.83
CA CYS A 268 1.13 25.36 18.30
C CYS A 268 2.36 25.00 17.44
N ALA A 269 2.24 24.14 16.43
CA ALA A 269 3.27 23.90 15.41
C ALA A 269 3.54 25.10 14.48
N GLN A 270 2.66 26.13 14.50
CA GLN A 270 2.94 27.45 13.93
C GLN A 270 3.33 28.51 14.98
N LEU A 271 3.44 28.11 16.26
CA LEU A 271 3.73 28.99 17.40
C LEU A 271 4.88 28.50 18.29
N CYS A 272 5.54 27.39 17.95
CA CYS A 272 6.80 26.96 18.56
C CYS A 272 7.90 26.74 17.51
N ASP A 273 8.24 27.80 16.77
CA ASP A 273 9.66 28.15 16.80
C ASP A 273 9.99 28.42 18.27
N THR A 274 11.08 27.85 18.78
CA THR A 274 11.64 28.11 20.11
C THR A 274 11.21 29.47 20.69
N PRO A 275 10.73 29.57 21.95
CA PRO A 275 10.39 30.86 22.53
C PRO A 275 11.61 31.78 22.47
N GLY A 276 11.60 32.72 21.52
CA GLY A 276 12.72 33.61 21.20
C GLY A 276 13.20 33.69 19.74
N GLN A 277 12.59 33.00 18.77
CA GLN A 277 12.93 33.19 17.34
C GLN A 277 11.66 33.31 16.47
N PRO A 278 11.27 34.52 16.03
CA PRO A 278 10.26 34.68 14.98
C PRO A 278 10.65 33.93 13.69
N ALA A 279 9.67 33.37 12.97
CA ALA A 279 9.84 32.72 11.67
C ALA A 279 10.86 33.48 10.79
N PRO A 280 11.79 32.78 10.12
CA PRO A 280 12.73 33.45 9.22
C PRO A 280 11.93 34.10 8.10
N CYS A 281 12.08 35.42 7.98
CA CYS A 281 11.49 36.18 6.88
C CYS A 281 11.86 35.52 5.54
N GLN A 282 10.96 35.60 4.55
CA GLN A 282 11.33 35.14 3.20
C GLN A 282 12.60 35.88 2.77
N SER A 283 13.39 35.30 1.88
CA SER A 283 14.64 35.93 1.42
C SER A 283 14.39 37.43 1.17
N HIS A 284 13.27 37.69 0.45
CA HIS A 284 12.42 38.87 0.34
C HIS A 284 12.52 40.10 1.25
N GLU A 285 12.65 39.79 2.53
CA GLU A 285 12.01 40.54 3.58
C GLU A 285 13.01 40.79 4.71
N TYR A 286 13.03 42.02 5.21
CA TYR A 286 13.86 42.42 6.33
C TYR A 286 13.13 42.18 7.64
N ARG A 287 13.83 41.52 8.57
CA ARG A 287 13.32 41.24 9.91
C ARG A 287 13.52 42.47 10.79
N CYS A 288 12.42 43.14 11.15
CA CYS A 288 12.40 44.13 12.22
C CYS A 288 12.86 43.51 13.55
N GLY A 289 13.37 44.32 14.48
CA GLY A 289 13.87 43.86 15.78
C GLY A 289 12.82 43.13 16.64
N LEU A 290 11.53 43.34 16.37
CA LEU A 290 10.39 42.64 16.99
C LEU A 290 9.82 41.47 16.16
N GLY A 291 10.53 41.01 15.13
CA GLY A 291 10.17 39.80 14.37
C GLY A 291 9.19 40.01 13.20
N THR A 292 8.82 41.25 12.90
CA THR A 292 7.98 41.59 11.74
C THR A 292 8.81 41.62 10.47
N CYS A 293 8.31 41.03 9.38
CA CYS A 293 9.00 40.98 8.08
C CYS A 293 8.51 42.12 7.18
N LEU A 294 9.43 42.98 6.71
CA LEU A 294 9.14 44.12 5.85
C LEU A 294 9.74 43.91 4.45
N ASN A 295 9.05 44.40 3.42
CA ASN A 295 9.59 44.37 2.06
C ASN A 295 10.83 45.29 1.94
N ALA A 296 11.79 44.91 1.09
CA ALA A 296 12.99 45.69 0.84
C ALA A 296 12.74 47.15 0.37
N SER A 297 11.57 47.42 -0.22
CA SER A 297 11.15 48.77 -0.63
C SER A 297 10.76 49.71 0.51
N LEU A 298 10.46 49.15 1.69
CA LEU A 298 10.06 49.87 2.92
C LEU A 298 11.23 50.01 3.90
N LEU A 299 12.47 49.86 3.41
CA LEU A 299 13.68 49.98 4.21
C LEU A 299 14.43 51.26 3.86
N CYS A 300 14.76 52.04 4.89
CA CYS A 300 15.46 53.32 4.73
C CYS A 300 14.73 54.26 3.73
N ASP A 301 13.39 54.20 3.68
CA ASP A 301 12.52 55.01 2.81
C ASP A 301 12.12 56.35 3.46
N GLY A 302 12.56 56.57 4.70
CA GLY A 302 12.31 57.76 5.51
C GLY A 302 11.01 57.68 6.31
N ARG A 303 10.35 56.52 6.36
CA ARG A 303 9.15 56.26 7.16
C ARG A 303 9.44 55.15 8.17
N GLN A 304 8.83 55.27 9.34
CA GLN A 304 8.93 54.25 10.37
C GLN A 304 7.85 53.20 10.11
N ASP A 305 8.21 52.16 9.37
CA ASP A 305 7.36 51.01 9.04
C ASP A 305 7.58 49.86 10.03
N CYS A 306 8.78 49.74 10.63
CA CYS A 306 8.98 48.89 11.81
C CYS A 306 8.45 49.57 13.08
N ALA A 307 7.77 48.81 13.95
CA ALA A 307 7.27 49.31 15.24
C ALA A 307 8.37 49.84 16.17
N ASP A 308 9.59 49.32 16.04
CA ASP A 308 10.78 49.76 16.78
C ASP A 308 11.65 50.78 16.01
N GLY A 309 11.28 51.12 14.77
CA GLY A 309 12.07 51.99 13.88
C GLY A 309 13.41 51.38 13.45
N SER A 310 13.53 50.05 13.52
CA SER A 310 14.76 49.34 13.14
C SER A 310 15.03 49.33 11.63
N ASP A 311 14.07 49.73 10.81
CA ASP A 311 14.12 49.91 9.36
C ASP A 311 14.82 51.20 8.90
N GLU A 312 14.81 52.24 9.72
CA GLU A 312 15.39 53.57 9.39
C GLU A 312 16.71 53.87 10.13
N GLY A 313 17.14 52.95 10.99
CA GLY A 313 18.33 53.09 11.83
C GLY A 313 19.65 52.63 11.20
N GLY A 314 20.76 52.80 11.93
CA GLY A 314 22.05 52.19 11.57
C GLY A 314 22.73 52.74 10.32
N SER A 315 23.13 51.86 9.40
CA SER A 315 23.91 52.18 8.19
C SER A 315 23.05 52.57 6.97
N CYS A 316 21.78 52.96 7.17
CA CYS A 316 20.86 53.43 6.12
C CYS A 316 21.36 54.66 5.32
N SER A 317 22.31 55.41 5.88
CA SER A 317 22.94 56.58 5.23
C SER A 317 24.02 56.20 4.21
N VAL A 318 24.48 54.94 4.19
CA VAL A 318 25.48 54.47 3.22
C VAL A 318 24.81 54.26 1.86
N PRO A 319 25.21 54.99 0.82
CA PRO A 319 24.65 54.79 -0.52
C PRO A 319 25.06 53.43 -1.06
N CYS A 320 24.19 52.80 -1.86
CA CYS A 320 24.60 51.58 -2.53
C CYS A 320 25.67 51.88 -3.58
N GLN A 321 26.91 51.51 -3.27
CA GLN A 321 28.05 51.48 -4.19
C GLN A 321 28.57 50.06 -4.43
N ARG A 322 27.85 49.03 -3.95
CA ARG A 322 28.22 47.62 -4.14
C ARG A 322 27.83 47.16 -5.55
N SER A 323 28.70 46.37 -6.18
CA SER A 323 28.44 45.75 -7.49
C SER A 323 27.57 44.49 -7.36
N CYS A 324 26.31 44.66 -6.99
CA CYS A 324 25.34 43.56 -6.92
C CYS A 324 24.94 43.09 -8.33
N ALA A 325 24.67 41.79 -8.49
CA ALA A 325 24.27 41.22 -9.78
C ALA A 325 22.91 41.73 -10.29
N HIS A 326 21.89 41.77 -9.41
CA HIS A 326 20.55 42.27 -9.77
C HIS A 326 20.24 43.60 -9.07
N LEU A 327 19.69 43.57 -7.86
CA LEU A 327 19.26 44.77 -7.16
C LEU A 327 20.11 45.02 -5.92
N CYS A 328 20.37 46.30 -5.62
CA CYS A 328 20.98 46.71 -4.37
C CYS A 328 20.08 47.69 -3.63
N TYR A 329 19.88 47.46 -2.35
CA TYR A 329 19.07 48.32 -1.50
C TYR A 329 19.84 48.68 -0.22
N ARG A 330 19.43 49.80 0.38
CA ARG A 330 19.99 50.25 1.65
C ARG A 330 19.34 49.45 2.76
N SER A 331 20.12 49.03 3.74
CA SER A 331 19.58 48.38 4.93
C SER A 331 20.25 48.93 6.17
N PRO A 332 19.61 48.81 7.35
CA PRO A 332 20.18 49.19 8.63
C PRO A 332 21.52 48.51 8.93
N GLN A 333 21.75 47.32 8.35
CA GLN A 333 22.98 46.52 8.47
C GLN A 333 24.02 46.84 7.37
N GLY A 334 23.77 47.83 6.52
CA GLY A 334 24.60 48.22 5.38
C GLY A 334 24.00 47.81 4.02
N PRO A 335 24.57 48.27 2.89
CA PRO A 335 24.04 47.95 1.56
C PRO A 335 24.10 46.43 1.29
N ARG A 336 22.94 45.85 0.93
CA ARG A 336 22.78 44.43 0.62
C ARG A 336 22.35 44.22 -0.82
N CYS A 337 22.76 43.08 -1.37
CA CYS A 337 22.38 42.63 -2.70
C CYS A 337 21.18 41.69 -2.62
N TRP A 338 20.34 41.80 -3.64
CA TRP A 338 19.07 41.11 -3.78
C TRP A 338 19.01 40.44 -5.15
N CYS A 339 18.35 39.29 -5.23
CA CYS A 339 18.16 38.53 -6.47
C CYS A 339 16.69 38.52 -6.87
N ASP A 340 16.39 38.79 -8.14
CA ASP A 340 15.03 38.70 -8.69
C ASP A 340 14.39 37.33 -8.46
N PHE A 341 13.06 37.24 -8.59
CA PHE A 341 12.32 35.98 -8.46
C PHE A 341 12.92 34.89 -9.37
N GLY A 342 13.06 33.68 -8.85
CA GLY A 342 13.73 32.56 -9.54
C GLY A 342 15.25 32.51 -9.34
N TYR A 343 15.84 33.41 -8.54
CA TYR A 343 17.28 33.41 -8.25
C TYR A 343 17.55 33.41 -6.74
N ARG A 344 18.66 32.78 -6.33
CA ARG A 344 19.15 32.80 -4.95
C ARG A 344 20.51 33.49 -4.84
N LEU A 345 20.74 34.15 -3.71
CA LEU A 345 22.00 34.84 -3.42
C LEU A 345 23.08 33.81 -3.05
N VAL A 346 24.23 33.90 -3.70
CA VAL A 346 25.38 33.03 -3.46
C VAL A 346 26.10 33.46 -2.17
N GLU A 347 26.93 32.60 -1.58
CA GLU A 347 27.66 32.87 -0.31
C GLU A 347 28.52 34.14 -0.34
N ASP A 348 28.90 34.63 -1.52
CA ASP A 348 29.61 35.90 -1.69
C ASP A 348 28.77 37.13 -1.32
N GLY A 349 27.45 36.97 -1.16
CA GLY A 349 26.50 38.03 -0.85
C GLY A 349 26.36 39.08 -1.94
N LEU A 350 26.76 38.75 -3.19
CA LEU A 350 26.85 39.68 -4.31
C LEU A 350 26.23 39.09 -5.60
N SER A 351 26.49 37.81 -5.86
CA SER A 351 26.09 37.14 -7.10
C SER A 351 24.75 36.42 -6.92
N CYS A 352 23.97 36.40 -8.00
CA CYS A 352 22.68 35.70 -8.05
C CYS A 352 22.81 34.47 -8.94
N MET A 353 22.45 33.31 -8.40
CA MET A 353 22.41 32.05 -9.14
C MET A 353 20.97 31.66 -9.40
N ASP A 354 20.71 31.22 -10.62
CA ASP A 354 19.42 30.67 -11.04
C ASP A 354 19.01 29.49 -10.16
N ILE A 355 17.74 29.44 -9.77
CA ILE A 355 17.17 28.30 -9.07
C ILE A 355 16.69 27.33 -10.15
N ASP A 356 17.34 26.18 -10.26
CA ASP A 356 16.86 25.14 -11.17
C ASP A 356 15.67 24.41 -10.54
N GLU A 357 14.45 24.87 -10.83
CA GLU A 357 13.23 24.26 -10.25
C GLU A 357 13.01 22.83 -10.75
N CYS A 358 13.50 22.49 -11.95
CA CYS A 358 13.44 21.12 -12.47
C CYS A 358 14.31 20.17 -11.66
N THR A 359 15.40 20.65 -11.06
CA THR A 359 16.25 19.84 -10.18
C THR A 359 15.77 19.89 -8.73
N GLU A 360 15.39 21.07 -8.20
CA GLU A 360 15.02 21.23 -6.80
C GLU A 360 13.61 20.71 -6.48
N GLN A 361 12.63 20.94 -7.36
CA GLN A 361 11.25 20.45 -7.18
C GLN A 361 11.00 19.15 -7.95
N GLY A 362 11.83 18.83 -8.95
CA GLY A 362 11.78 17.56 -9.67
C GLY A 362 10.42 17.27 -10.28
N GLU A 363 9.88 16.11 -9.94
CA GLU A 363 8.58 15.59 -10.41
C GLU A 363 7.37 16.43 -9.93
N ARG A 364 7.56 17.40 -9.02
CA ARG A 364 6.50 18.33 -8.59
C ARG A 364 6.42 19.58 -9.46
N ALA A 365 7.48 19.92 -10.21
CA ALA A 365 7.51 21.11 -11.05
C ALA A 365 6.58 20.95 -12.28
N CYS A 366 6.65 19.79 -12.94
CA CYS A 366 5.88 19.50 -14.15
C CYS A 366 5.42 18.05 -14.16
N SER A 367 4.23 17.82 -14.70
CA SER A 367 3.66 16.46 -14.85
C SER A 367 4.39 15.55 -15.83
N GLN A 368 5.11 16.13 -16.80
CA GLN A 368 5.83 15.43 -17.87
C GLN A 368 7.24 16.00 -18.05
N THR A 369 7.45 16.93 -19.00
CA THR A 369 8.77 17.50 -19.29
C THR A 369 8.93 18.83 -18.57
N CYS A 370 10.05 19.02 -17.88
CA CYS A 370 10.42 20.30 -17.25
C CYS A 370 11.63 20.91 -17.98
N LEU A 371 11.54 22.19 -18.33
CA LEU A 371 12.63 22.95 -18.95
C LEU A 371 12.95 24.16 -18.08
N ASN A 372 14.13 24.13 -17.45
CA ASN A 372 14.64 25.25 -16.66
C ASN A 372 15.12 26.38 -17.57
N ALA A 373 14.83 27.63 -17.20
CA ALA A 373 15.34 28.82 -17.84
C ALA A 373 15.81 29.83 -16.77
N PRO A 374 16.70 30.77 -17.10
CA PRO A 374 17.15 31.74 -16.10
C PRO A 374 15.99 32.57 -15.53
N GLY A 375 15.68 32.37 -14.24
CA GLY A 375 14.65 33.07 -13.47
C GLY A 375 13.25 32.47 -13.56
N SER A 376 13.05 31.40 -14.32
CA SER A 376 11.78 30.69 -14.40
C SER A 376 11.92 29.34 -15.10
N TYR A 377 10.92 28.48 -14.95
CA TYR A 377 10.84 27.22 -15.69
C TYR A 377 9.57 27.17 -16.53
N SER A 378 9.56 26.26 -17.51
CA SER A 378 8.39 25.97 -18.33
C SER A 378 8.17 24.47 -18.46
N CYS A 379 6.90 24.07 -18.43
CA CYS A 379 6.51 22.69 -18.62
C CYS A 379 6.18 22.41 -20.10
N GLY A 380 6.70 21.29 -20.61
CA GLY A 380 6.43 20.77 -21.94
C GLY A 380 5.63 19.48 -21.90
N CYS A 381 4.76 19.28 -22.89
CA CYS A 381 3.95 18.08 -23.04
C CYS A 381 4.44 17.22 -24.21
N LEU A 382 4.33 15.90 -24.05
CA LEU A 382 4.59 14.94 -25.12
C LEU A 382 3.57 15.08 -26.26
N PRO A 383 3.89 14.65 -27.50
CA PRO A 383 2.95 14.70 -28.62
C PRO A 383 1.58 14.09 -28.28
N GLY A 384 0.50 14.81 -28.59
CA GLY A 384 -0.88 14.41 -28.26
C GLY A 384 -1.41 14.94 -26.92
N TYR A 385 -0.55 15.51 -26.08
CA TYR A 385 -0.93 16.15 -24.82
C TYR A 385 -0.96 17.68 -24.95
N LEU A 386 -1.90 18.32 -24.26
CA LEU A 386 -2.03 19.77 -24.14
C LEU A 386 -1.79 20.20 -22.70
N LEU A 387 -1.05 21.29 -22.52
CA LEU A 387 -0.79 21.90 -21.22
C LEU A 387 -2.07 22.59 -20.73
N GLU A 388 -2.49 22.27 -19.51
CA GLU A 388 -3.61 22.90 -18.85
C GLU A 388 -3.33 24.39 -18.56
N PRO A 389 -4.37 25.21 -18.29
CA PRO A 389 -4.21 26.62 -17.96
C PRO A 389 -3.38 26.89 -16.69
N ASP A 390 -3.15 25.86 -15.87
CA ASP A 390 -2.27 25.92 -14.71
C ASP A 390 -0.79 26.01 -15.08
N GLY A 391 -0.40 25.66 -16.31
CA GLY A 391 0.99 25.67 -16.77
C GLY A 391 1.85 24.50 -16.29
N HIS A 392 1.28 23.53 -15.56
CA HIS A 392 2.02 22.42 -14.92
C HIS A 392 1.56 21.02 -15.37
N ILE A 393 0.27 20.87 -15.72
CA ILE A 393 -0.33 19.56 -15.98
C ILE A 393 -0.60 19.35 -17.48
N CYS A 394 -0.14 18.22 -18.02
CA CYS A 394 -0.34 17.84 -19.41
C CYS A 394 -1.46 16.78 -19.51
N LYS A 395 -2.53 17.09 -20.24
CA LYS A 395 -3.66 16.17 -20.47
C LYS A 395 -3.75 15.72 -21.91
N LEU A 396 -4.11 14.45 -22.13
CA LEU A 396 -4.18 13.90 -23.48
C LEU A 396 -5.41 14.45 -24.24
N THR A 397 -5.17 15.02 -25.42
CA THR A 397 -6.22 15.37 -26.39
C THR A 397 -6.57 14.16 -27.25
N GLY A 398 -7.84 13.75 -27.27
CA GLY A 398 -8.23 12.55 -28.02
C GLY A 398 -9.54 11.93 -27.56
N PRO A 399 -9.81 10.68 -27.99
CA PRO A 399 -11.00 9.93 -27.58
C PRO A 399 -11.08 9.76 -26.07
N GLU A 400 -12.27 9.43 -25.57
CA GLU A 400 -12.46 9.18 -24.14
C GLU A 400 -11.59 7.98 -23.69
N PRO A 401 -10.81 8.12 -22.60
CA PRO A 401 -10.01 7.03 -22.08
C PRO A 401 -10.93 6.11 -21.30
N ILE A 402 -10.85 4.83 -21.60
CA ILE A 402 -11.65 3.80 -20.97
C ILE A 402 -10.75 2.95 -20.07
N LEU A 403 -11.29 2.54 -18.94
CA LEU A 403 -10.70 1.53 -18.06
C LEU A 403 -11.46 0.23 -18.27
N LEU A 404 -10.77 -0.82 -18.69
CA LEU A 404 -11.34 -2.16 -18.83
C LEU A 404 -11.13 -2.92 -17.52
N VAL A 405 -12.20 -3.52 -17.00
CA VAL A 405 -12.20 -4.24 -15.73
C VAL A 405 -12.90 -5.58 -15.93
N ALA A 406 -12.23 -6.68 -15.58
CA ALA A 406 -12.86 -7.99 -15.49
C ALA A 406 -13.52 -8.14 -14.13
N VAL A 407 -14.83 -8.40 -14.12
CA VAL A 407 -15.63 -8.65 -12.93
C VAL A 407 -16.39 -9.95 -13.14
N GLN A 408 -15.99 -11.01 -12.44
CA GLN A 408 -16.57 -12.36 -12.61
C GLN A 408 -16.64 -12.79 -14.08
N SER A 409 -17.84 -12.93 -14.66
CA SER A 409 -18.09 -13.35 -16.04
C SER A 409 -18.28 -12.17 -17.01
N GLU A 410 -17.94 -10.96 -16.61
CA GLU A 410 -18.15 -9.74 -17.40
C GLU A 410 -16.85 -8.96 -17.58
N VAL A 411 -16.73 -8.29 -18.73
CA VAL A 411 -15.75 -7.22 -18.95
C VAL A 411 -16.51 -5.91 -19.06
N VAL A 412 -16.22 -5.01 -18.13
CA VAL A 412 -16.85 -3.69 -18.03
C VAL A 412 -15.86 -2.64 -18.51
N SER A 413 -16.32 -1.69 -19.32
CA SER A 413 -15.62 -0.44 -19.58
C SER A 413 -16.14 0.67 -18.68
N TYR A 414 -15.22 1.47 -18.16
CA TYR A 414 -15.50 2.66 -17.38
C TYR A 414 -14.83 3.86 -18.04
N GLY A 415 -15.62 4.86 -18.45
CA GLY A 415 -15.10 6.09 -19.02
C GLY A 415 -14.44 6.96 -17.95
N LEU A 416 -13.12 7.13 -18.00
CA LEU A 416 -12.35 7.86 -16.98
C LEU A 416 -12.70 9.36 -16.90
N ARG A 417 -13.31 9.92 -17.96
CA ARG A 417 -13.77 11.32 -17.98
C ARG A 417 -15.27 11.45 -17.77
N SER A 418 -16.10 10.61 -18.38
CA SER A 418 -17.56 10.70 -18.27
C SER A 418 -18.14 9.99 -17.04
N GLY A 419 -17.39 9.07 -16.43
CA GLY A 419 -17.90 8.16 -15.41
C GLY A 419 -18.92 7.16 -15.94
N ARG A 420 -19.04 6.99 -17.26
CA ARG A 420 -20.00 6.08 -17.88
C ARG A 420 -19.51 4.63 -17.80
N GLU A 421 -20.38 3.77 -17.28
CA GLU A 421 -20.19 2.32 -17.28
C GLU A 421 -20.88 1.67 -18.48
N GLU A 422 -20.20 0.71 -19.11
CA GLU A 422 -20.77 -0.11 -20.17
C GLU A 422 -20.23 -1.54 -20.08
N VAL A 423 -21.11 -2.53 -20.23
CA VAL A 423 -20.69 -3.94 -20.28
C VAL A 423 -20.32 -4.28 -21.71
N LEU A 424 -19.04 -4.55 -21.96
CA LEU A 424 -18.52 -4.84 -23.31
C LEU A 424 -18.66 -6.32 -23.68
N LEU A 425 -18.55 -7.20 -22.70
CA LEU A 425 -18.51 -8.64 -22.91
C LEU A 425 -19.13 -9.36 -21.71
N THR A 426 -19.92 -10.38 -22.00
CA THR A 426 -20.47 -11.31 -21.01
C THR A 426 -20.14 -12.73 -21.46
N THR A 427 -19.48 -13.49 -20.60
CA THR A 427 -19.24 -14.92 -20.78
C THR A 427 -20.35 -15.74 -20.13
N ASP A 428 -20.30 -17.05 -20.30
CA ASP A 428 -21.17 -17.96 -19.56
C ASP A 428 -20.97 -17.74 -18.05
N LYS A 429 -22.05 -17.86 -17.25
CA LYS A 429 -22.06 -17.48 -15.82
C LYS A 429 -21.03 -18.20 -14.95
N ASP A 430 -20.61 -19.39 -15.36
CA ASP A 430 -19.62 -20.20 -14.63
C ASP A 430 -18.18 -19.93 -15.06
N ARG A 431 -17.96 -19.00 -16.01
CA ARG A 431 -16.66 -18.73 -16.61
C ARG A 431 -16.14 -17.38 -16.11
N VAL A 432 -15.19 -17.43 -15.19
CA VAL A 432 -14.55 -16.23 -14.64
C VAL A 432 -13.50 -15.72 -15.64
N VAL A 433 -13.59 -14.43 -15.94
CA VAL A 433 -12.57 -13.64 -16.60
C VAL A 433 -11.57 -13.21 -15.54
N PHE A 434 -10.36 -13.78 -15.56
CA PHE A 434 -9.37 -13.57 -14.52
C PHE A 434 -8.41 -12.43 -14.91
N SER A 435 -7.30 -12.73 -15.59
CA SER A 435 -6.42 -11.72 -16.17
C SER A 435 -6.94 -11.29 -17.54
N LEU A 436 -6.79 -10.01 -17.91
CA LEU A 436 -7.20 -9.47 -19.20
C LEU A 436 -6.15 -8.53 -19.77
N ASP A 437 -6.03 -8.48 -21.09
CA ASP A 437 -5.32 -7.41 -21.80
C ASP A 437 -5.96 -7.16 -23.17
N TYR A 438 -5.63 -6.02 -23.79
CA TYR A 438 -6.31 -5.51 -24.97
C TYR A 438 -5.34 -5.20 -26.12
N ASP A 439 -5.68 -5.68 -27.31
CA ASP A 439 -5.00 -5.35 -28.55
C ASP A 439 -5.67 -4.14 -29.22
N PRO A 440 -5.05 -2.94 -29.20
CA PRO A 440 -5.62 -1.75 -29.84
C PRO A 440 -5.63 -1.82 -31.37
N VAL A 441 -4.80 -2.67 -32.00
CA VAL A 441 -4.68 -2.75 -33.45
C VAL A 441 -5.84 -3.54 -34.06
N GLU A 442 -6.12 -4.73 -33.52
CA GLU A 442 -7.23 -5.57 -33.99
C GLU A 442 -8.51 -5.45 -33.15
N ARG A 443 -8.52 -4.57 -32.14
CA ARG A 443 -9.65 -4.33 -31.24
C ARG A 443 -10.17 -5.62 -30.59
N LYS A 444 -9.24 -6.44 -30.09
CA LYS A 444 -9.50 -7.71 -29.42
C LYS A 444 -9.17 -7.63 -27.94
N VAL A 445 -10.05 -8.16 -27.11
CA VAL A 445 -9.77 -8.42 -25.69
C VAL A 445 -9.33 -9.87 -25.56
N PHE A 446 -8.23 -10.09 -24.86
CA PHE A 446 -7.73 -11.40 -24.46
C PHE A 446 -7.96 -11.56 -22.97
N TRP A 447 -8.28 -12.78 -22.53
CA TRP A 447 -8.39 -13.08 -21.12
C TRP A 447 -8.06 -14.53 -20.79
N MET A 448 -7.69 -14.74 -19.53
CA MET A 448 -7.51 -16.06 -18.96
C MET A 448 -8.86 -16.58 -18.42
N ASP A 449 -9.29 -17.74 -18.91
CA ASP A 449 -10.46 -18.47 -18.42
C ASP A 449 -10.00 -19.62 -17.52
N LEU A 450 -10.22 -19.46 -16.21
CA LEU A 450 -9.81 -20.44 -15.20
C LEU A 450 -10.61 -21.75 -15.25
N ALA A 451 -11.87 -21.70 -15.68
CA ALA A 451 -12.73 -22.90 -15.71
C ALA A 451 -12.31 -23.86 -16.83
N THR A 452 -11.80 -23.33 -17.95
CA THR A 452 -11.36 -24.13 -19.10
C THR A 452 -9.85 -24.19 -19.27
N GLU A 453 -9.10 -23.58 -18.35
CA GLU A 453 -7.64 -23.46 -18.39
C GLU A 453 -7.17 -23.03 -19.79
N SER A 454 -7.72 -21.92 -20.30
CA SER A 454 -7.43 -21.47 -21.66
C SER A 454 -7.40 -19.95 -21.80
N ILE A 455 -6.51 -19.46 -22.66
CA ILE A 455 -6.48 -18.05 -23.05
C ILE A 455 -7.48 -17.86 -24.18
N ARG A 456 -8.49 -17.01 -23.97
CA ARG A 456 -9.56 -16.73 -24.93
C ARG A 456 -9.45 -15.32 -25.47
N TRP A 457 -10.14 -15.09 -26.60
CA TRP A 457 -10.20 -13.79 -27.23
C TRP A 457 -11.58 -13.51 -27.82
N GLN A 458 -11.92 -12.22 -27.89
CA GLN A 458 -13.11 -11.73 -28.57
C GLN A 458 -12.85 -10.36 -29.18
N HIS A 459 -13.40 -10.14 -30.36
CA HIS A 459 -13.39 -8.84 -31.03
C HIS A 459 -14.44 -7.91 -30.39
N LEU A 460 -14.12 -6.64 -30.16
CA LEU A 460 -15.09 -5.71 -29.57
C LEU A 460 -16.14 -5.22 -30.58
N ASP A 461 -15.77 -5.05 -31.85
CA ASP A 461 -16.72 -4.59 -32.87
C ASP A 461 -17.50 -5.73 -33.58
N SER A 462 -17.24 -6.99 -33.26
CA SER A 462 -17.92 -8.13 -33.90
C SER A 462 -18.08 -9.30 -32.93
N ASP A 463 -19.07 -10.15 -33.14
CA ASP A 463 -19.30 -11.33 -32.28
C ASP A 463 -18.30 -12.49 -32.55
N LYS A 464 -17.16 -12.19 -33.16
CA LYS A 464 -16.09 -13.16 -33.39
C LYS A 464 -15.32 -13.38 -32.10
N LYS A 465 -15.32 -14.62 -31.64
CA LYS A 465 -14.61 -15.09 -30.44
C LYS A 465 -13.95 -16.44 -30.70
N GLY A 466 -12.94 -16.76 -29.89
CA GLY A 466 -12.22 -18.02 -29.99
C GLY A 466 -11.33 -18.29 -28.79
N THR A 467 -10.69 -19.46 -28.84
CA THR A 467 -9.63 -19.83 -27.90
C THR A 467 -8.29 -19.68 -28.62
N LEU A 468 -7.34 -19.01 -27.98
CA LEU A 468 -5.98 -18.83 -28.49
C LEU A 468 -5.11 -20.04 -28.15
N VAL A 469 -5.04 -20.40 -26.86
CA VAL A 469 -4.24 -21.51 -26.34
C VAL A 469 -5.07 -22.29 -25.31
N LYS A 470 -4.98 -23.63 -25.31
CA LYS A 470 -5.68 -24.52 -24.35
C LYS A 470 -4.71 -25.21 -23.39
N GLY A 471 -5.22 -25.56 -22.20
CA GLY A 471 -4.47 -26.33 -21.20
C GLY A 471 -3.34 -25.55 -20.56
N VAL A 472 -3.55 -24.25 -20.35
CA VAL A 472 -2.57 -23.34 -19.75
C VAL A 472 -3.17 -22.68 -18.51
N LYS A 473 -2.32 -22.42 -17.52
CA LYS A 473 -2.64 -21.58 -16.37
C LYS A 473 -1.86 -20.29 -16.49
N SER A 474 -2.45 -19.21 -15.99
CA SER A 474 -1.81 -17.91 -16.04
C SER A 474 -2.30 -17.02 -14.91
N ASP A 475 -1.33 -16.40 -14.23
CA ASP A 475 -1.59 -15.36 -13.23
C ASP A 475 -1.78 -13.99 -13.90
N CYS A 476 -0.98 -13.71 -14.94
CA CYS A 476 -1.07 -12.49 -15.73
C CYS A 476 -0.81 -12.74 -17.22
N ILE A 477 -1.54 -12.01 -18.08
CA ILE A 477 -1.31 -11.96 -19.52
C ILE A 477 -0.93 -10.53 -19.95
N ALA A 478 -0.10 -10.42 -20.97
CA ALA A 478 0.25 -9.13 -21.57
C ALA A 478 0.44 -9.24 -23.09
N VAL A 479 -0.08 -8.28 -23.83
CA VAL A 479 -0.15 -8.27 -25.29
C VAL A 479 0.88 -7.30 -25.85
N ASP A 480 1.75 -7.82 -26.70
CA ASP A 480 2.62 -7.04 -27.56
C ASP A 480 1.88 -6.76 -28.88
N TRP A 481 1.18 -5.63 -28.92
CA TRP A 481 0.39 -5.22 -30.09
C TRP A 481 1.28 -4.87 -31.29
N LEU A 482 2.56 -4.54 -31.07
CA LEU A 482 3.51 -4.13 -32.10
C LEU A 482 4.20 -5.36 -32.73
N GLY A 483 4.77 -6.23 -31.90
CA GLY A 483 5.42 -7.48 -32.32
C GLY A 483 4.44 -8.61 -32.62
N ARG A 484 3.16 -8.43 -32.32
CA ARG A 484 2.07 -9.42 -32.50
C ARG A 484 2.32 -10.70 -31.72
N ASN A 485 2.59 -10.56 -30.43
CA ASN A 485 2.77 -11.68 -29.51
C ASN A 485 1.92 -11.49 -28.25
N LEU A 486 1.59 -12.58 -27.58
CA LEU A 486 0.95 -12.56 -26.26
C LEU A 486 1.85 -13.34 -25.30
N TYR A 487 2.18 -12.70 -24.19
CA TYR A 487 3.00 -13.25 -23.12
C TYR A 487 2.14 -13.56 -21.91
N TRP A 488 2.52 -14.57 -21.14
CA TRP A 488 1.89 -14.85 -19.86
C TRP A 488 2.86 -15.48 -18.87
N THR A 489 2.55 -15.29 -17.59
CA THR A 489 3.26 -15.88 -16.46
C THR A 489 2.55 -17.16 -16.02
N ASP A 490 3.32 -18.20 -15.72
CA ASP A 490 2.89 -19.38 -14.96
C ASP A 490 3.66 -19.39 -13.64
N GLY A 491 3.03 -18.86 -12.58
CA GLY A 491 3.64 -18.76 -11.26
C GLY A 491 3.94 -20.12 -10.64
N ALA A 492 3.12 -21.13 -10.93
CA ALA A 492 3.29 -22.49 -10.38
C ALA A 492 4.46 -23.23 -11.05
N ALA A 493 4.62 -23.07 -12.36
CA ALA A 493 5.73 -23.66 -13.11
C ALA A 493 7.03 -22.84 -13.01
N GLY A 494 6.96 -21.58 -12.58
CA GLY A 494 8.12 -20.68 -12.58
C GLY A 494 8.56 -20.33 -13.99
N GLN A 495 7.61 -19.99 -14.88
CA GLN A 495 7.88 -19.76 -16.30
C GLN A 495 7.20 -18.51 -16.84
N VAL A 496 7.80 -17.95 -17.89
CA VAL A 496 7.15 -16.96 -18.77
C VAL A 496 7.10 -17.54 -20.17
N LEU A 497 5.91 -17.57 -20.72
CA LEU A 497 5.62 -18.16 -22.02
C LEU A 497 5.10 -17.10 -22.98
N ALA A 498 5.22 -17.37 -24.27
CA ALA A 498 4.69 -16.52 -25.32
C ALA A 498 4.09 -17.32 -26.47
N THR A 499 3.11 -16.72 -27.14
CA THR A 499 2.56 -17.21 -28.39
C THR A 499 2.44 -16.07 -29.38
N ARG A 500 2.45 -16.41 -30.67
CA ARG A 500 2.32 -15.44 -31.75
C ARG A 500 0.84 -15.19 -32.06
N LEU A 501 0.46 -13.92 -32.13
CA LEU A 501 -0.87 -13.49 -32.55
C LEU A 501 -0.95 -13.50 -34.08
N GLY A 502 -1.87 -14.30 -34.63
CA GLY A 502 -2.11 -14.39 -36.08
C GLY A 502 -2.38 -15.82 -36.56
N THR A 503 -2.21 -16.05 -37.87
CA THR A 503 -2.43 -17.37 -38.46
C THR A 503 -1.39 -18.38 -37.99
N THR A 504 -1.85 -19.45 -37.36
CA THR A 504 -1.03 -20.63 -37.03
C THR A 504 -0.50 -21.28 -38.31
N TRP A 505 0.81 -21.18 -38.51
CA TRP A 505 1.49 -21.91 -39.58
C TRP A 505 1.72 -23.35 -39.12
N ARG A 506 1.49 -24.33 -40.00
CA ARG A 506 1.73 -25.75 -39.69
C ARG A 506 3.21 -25.96 -39.31
N GLY A 507 3.45 -26.47 -38.11
CA GLY A 507 4.79 -26.86 -37.63
C GLY A 507 5.43 -25.92 -36.60
N ILE A 508 4.78 -24.82 -36.24
CA ILE A 508 5.21 -23.95 -35.12
C ILE A 508 4.53 -24.45 -33.84
N PRO A 509 5.25 -24.56 -32.71
CA PRO A 509 4.63 -24.89 -31.43
C PRO A 509 3.55 -23.86 -31.08
N GLU A 510 2.46 -24.32 -30.44
CA GLU A 510 1.32 -23.46 -30.04
C GLU A 510 1.77 -22.31 -29.15
N TYR A 511 2.86 -22.52 -28.41
CA TYR A 511 3.54 -21.53 -27.60
C TYR A 511 4.99 -21.91 -27.34
N THR A 512 5.79 -20.96 -26.90
CA THR A 512 7.21 -21.12 -26.58
C THR A 512 7.48 -20.64 -25.16
N VAL A 513 8.30 -21.38 -24.43
CA VAL A 513 8.86 -20.92 -23.15
C VAL A 513 9.91 -19.86 -23.47
N VAL A 514 9.68 -18.63 -23.01
CA VAL A 514 10.61 -17.50 -23.17
C VAL A 514 11.63 -17.50 -22.04
N MET A 515 11.17 -17.82 -20.84
CA MET A 515 12.02 -17.89 -19.65
C MET A 515 11.57 -19.05 -18.74
N ASP A 516 12.53 -19.85 -18.29
CA ASP A 516 12.37 -20.91 -17.30
C ASP A 516 13.60 -20.99 -16.36
N GLY A 517 13.55 -21.95 -15.44
CA GLY A 517 14.71 -22.50 -14.73
C GLY A 517 14.99 -21.92 -13.35
N ASP A 518 14.68 -20.65 -13.11
CA ASP A 518 15.09 -19.92 -11.89
C ASP A 518 14.09 -18.83 -11.42
N LEU A 519 12.84 -18.84 -11.91
CA LEU A 519 11.85 -17.81 -11.55
C LEU A 519 11.10 -18.17 -10.27
N ASP A 520 11.06 -17.23 -9.32
CA ASP A 520 10.47 -17.44 -7.99
C ASP A 520 9.01 -16.97 -7.94
N GLN A 521 8.12 -17.81 -8.47
CA GLN A 521 6.68 -17.53 -8.62
C GLN A 521 6.41 -16.19 -9.33
N PRO A 522 6.65 -16.10 -10.65
CA PRO A 522 6.34 -14.92 -11.42
C PRO A 522 4.82 -14.66 -11.42
N HIS A 523 4.39 -13.45 -11.05
CA HIS A 523 2.97 -13.11 -10.90
C HIS A 523 2.51 -12.10 -11.94
N SER A 524 2.77 -10.81 -11.75
CA SER A 524 2.32 -9.73 -12.64
C SER A 524 3.34 -9.48 -13.75
N LEU A 525 2.87 -9.18 -14.96
CA LEU A 525 3.68 -8.97 -16.15
C LEU A 525 3.21 -7.72 -16.90
N VAL A 526 4.16 -6.85 -17.27
CA VAL A 526 3.91 -5.63 -18.05
C VAL A 526 4.98 -5.48 -19.14
N LEU A 527 4.60 -4.95 -20.30
CA LEU A 527 5.46 -4.89 -21.48
C LEU A 527 5.76 -3.46 -21.88
N GLN A 528 6.94 -3.24 -22.45
CA GLN A 528 7.32 -2.02 -23.15
C GLN A 528 7.70 -2.37 -24.61
N PRO A 529 6.71 -2.51 -25.52
CA PRO A 529 6.93 -3.00 -26.88
C PRO A 529 7.96 -2.20 -27.69
N LEU A 530 7.97 -0.87 -27.55
CA LEU A 530 8.91 0.01 -28.27
C LEU A 530 10.38 -0.21 -27.85
N ALA A 531 10.61 -0.63 -26.61
CA ALA A 531 11.96 -0.92 -26.11
C ALA A 531 12.33 -2.41 -26.28
N GLY A 532 11.36 -3.27 -26.59
CA GLY A 532 11.57 -4.72 -26.62
C GLY A 532 11.84 -5.31 -25.24
N LEU A 533 11.27 -4.71 -24.19
CA LEU A 533 11.47 -5.10 -22.79
C LEU A 533 10.16 -5.59 -22.17
N LEU A 534 10.28 -6.51 -21.22
CA LEU A 534 9.21 -6.95 -20.32
C LEU A 534 9.68 -6.81 -18.88
N TYR A 535 8.72 -6.57 -17.99
CA TYR A 535 8.93 -6.48 -16.55
C TYR A 535 7.96 -7.39 -15.84
N TRP A 536 8.43 -8.10 -14.83
CA TRP A 536 7.57 -8.96 -14.02
C TRP A 536 7.91 -8.89 -12.54
N SER A 537 6.96 -9.30 -11.72
CA SER A 537 7.14 -9.45 -10.29
C SER A 537 7.30 -10.91 -9.90
N GLU A 538 8.22 -11.18 -8.98
CA GLU A 538 8.37 -12.46 -8.28
C GLU A 538 7.79 -12.30 -6.87
N VAL A 539 6.88 -13.21 -6.48
CA VAL A 539 6.19 -13.16 -5.18
C VAL A 539 6.50 -14.35 -4.27
N GLY A 540 7.41 -15.23 -4.69
CA GLY A 540 7.75 -16.43 -3.94
C GLY A 540 8.66 -16.16 -2.72
N SER A 541 9.72 -16.95 -2.58
CA SER A 541 10.61 -16.89 -1.40
C SER A 541 11.49 -15.63 -1.37
N HIS A 542 11.85 -15.13 -2.55
CA HIS A 542 12.70 -13.96 -2.77
C HIS A 542 11.95 -12.96 -3.64
N PRO A 543 11.13 -12.09 -3.05
CA PRO A 543 10.33 -11.15 -3.82
C PRO A 543 11.21 -10.11 -4.51
N ARG A 544 11.06 -10.01 -5.83
CA ARG A 544 11.88 -9.16 -6.69
C ARG A 544 11.06 -8.56 -7.82
N LEU A 545 11.48 -7.39 -8.28
CA LEU A 545 11.06 -6.86 -9.58
C LEU A 545 12.17 -7.14 -10.58
N MET A 546 11.76 -7.70 -11.71
CA MET A 546 12.66 -8.22 -12.71
C MET A 546 12.39 -7.54 -14.04
N GLU A 547 13.45 -7.41 -14.83
CA GLU A 547 13.44 -6.87 -16.18
C GLU A 547 14.09 -7.88 -17.12
N ALA A 548 13.52 -8.05 -18.32
CA ALA A 548 14.20 -8.77 -19.38
C ALA A 548 13.88 -8.23 -20.76
N THR A 549 14.72 -8.58 -21.74
CA THR A 549 14.32 -8.50 -23.14
C THR A 549 13.16 -9.45 -23.42
N MET A 550 12.31 -9.09 -24.39
CA MET A 550 11.12 -9.89 -24.73
C MET A 550 11.43 -11.29 -25.30
N ASP A 551 12.69 -11.55 -25.67
CA ASP A 551 13.19 -12.88 -26.04
C ASP A 551 13.77 -13.68 -24.85
N GLY A 552 13.79 -13.12 -23.64
CA GLY A 552 14.29 -13.75 -22.41
C GLY A 552 15.81 -13.77 -22.24
N SER A 553 16.58 -13.20 -23.18
CA SER A 553 18.04 -13.33 -23.22
C SER A 553 18.80 -12.47 -22.21
N ARG A 554 18.37 -11.21 -21.98
CA ARG A 554 19.03 -10.29 -21.04
C ARG A 554 18.15 -10.04 -19.84
N ARG A 555 18.41 -10.75 -18.73
CA ARG A 555 17.67 -10.62 -17.48
C ARG A 555 18.43 -9.73 -16.49
N HIS A 556 17.72 -8.84 -15.82
CA HIS A 556 18.28 -7.93 -14.84
C HIS A 556 17.32 -7.82 -13.65
N VAL A 557 17.87 -7.75 -12.43
CA VAL A 557 17.08 -7.52 -11.22
C VAL A 557 16.91 -6.02 -11.07
N LEU A 558 15.69 -5.52 -11.24
CA LEU A 558 15.40 -4.09 -11.13
C LEU A 558 15.35 -3.65 -9.66
N LEU A 559 14.73 -4.45 -8.80
CA LEU A 559 14.63 -4.18 -7.37
C LEU A 559 14.55 -5.50 -6.59
N ALA A 560 15.32 -5.63 -5.50
CA ALA A 560 15.35 -6.82 -4.66
C ALA A 560 15.09 -6.56 -3.18
N GLU A 561 15.00 -5.30 -2.77
CA GLU A 561 14.82 -4.89 -1.37
C GLU A 561 13.55 -4.08 -1.20
N GLY A 562 12.96 -4.12 0.00
CA GLY A 562 11.73 -3.37 0.31
C GLY A 562 10.47 -3.94 -0.36
N LEU A 563 10.51 -5.20 -0.79
CA LEU A 563 9.40 -5.92 -1.42
C LEU A 563 8.90 -7.04 -0.51
N GLY A 564 7.58 -7.15 -0.41
CA GLY A 564 6.84 -8.24 0.21
C GLY A 564 6.24 -9.13 -0.87
N TRP A 565 5.02 -8.84 -1.32
CA TRP A 565 4.35 -9.53 -2.42
C TRP A 565 3.83 -8.52 -3.45
N PRO A 566 4.68 -8.09 -4.41
CA PRO A 566 4.26 -7.19 -5.48
C PRO A 566 3.33 -7.90 -6.47
N THR A 567 2.03 -7.93 -6.18
CA THR A 567 1.03 -8.70 -6.94
C THR A 567 0.49 -7.96 -8.16
N ALA A 568 0.60 -6.64 -8.22
CA ALA A 568 0.11 -5.83 -9.33
C ALA A 568 1.18 -4.83 -9.79
N LEU A 569 1.48 -4.81 -11.10
CA LEU A 569 2.41 -3.88 -11.74
C LEU A 569 1.70 -2.96 -12.73
N ALA A 570 2.24 -1.74 -12.88
CA ALA A 570 1.83 -0.80 -13.91
C ALA A 570 3.03 0.03 -14.38
N LEU A 571 3.08 0.34 -15.69
CA LEU A 571 4.11 1.20 -16.27
C LEU A 571 3.56 2.60 -16.54
N ASP A 572 4.33 3.60 -16.17
CA ASP A 572 4.13 5.00 -16.54
C ASP A 572 5.24 5.43 -17.50
N LEU A 573 5.05 5.14 -18.78
CA LEU A 573 6.05 5.39 -19.83
C LEU A 573 6.45 6.87 -19.96
N PRO A 574 5.54 7.86 -19.86
CA PRO A 574 5.92 9.27 -19.88
C PRO A 574 6.92 9.70 -18.81
N THR A 575 6.82 9.14 -17.59
CA THR A 575 7.72 9.47 -16.48
C THR A 575 8.84 8.45 -16.29
N TRP A 576 8.88 7.40 -17.12
CA TRP A 576 9.81 6.28 -17.02
C TRP A 576 9.80 5.62 -15.64
N ARG A 577 8.61 5.39 -15.08
CA ARG A 577 8.43 4.74 -13.77
C ARG A 577 7.64 3.44 -13.86
N ILE A 578 7.99 2.50 -13.00
CA ILE A 578 7.20 1.32 -12.69
C ILE A 578 6.53 1.52 -11.33
N PHE A 579 5.25 1.17 -11.25
CA PHE A 579 4.47 1.14 -10.02
C PHE A 579 4.17 -0.31 -9.67
N TRP A 580 4.23 -0.61 -8.38
CA TRP A 580 3.80 -1.91 -7.85
C TRP A 580 2.92 -1.71 -6.63
N LEU A 581 1.98 -2.63 -6.45
CA LEU A 581 1.21 -2.72 -5.23
C LEU A 581 1.59 -4.01 -4.52
N ASP A 582 1.89 -3.88 -3.24
CA ASP A 582 2.37 -4.95 -2.40
C ASP A 582 1.26 -5.46 -1.49
N GLU A 583 0.82 -6.70 -1.69
CA GLU A 583 -0.24 -7.33 -0.89
C GLU A 583 0.22 -7.64 0.54
N LYS A 584 1.50 -8.02 0.72
CA LYS A 584 2.03 -8.41 2.03
C LYS A 584 2.30 -7.19 2.92
N LEU A 585 2.83 -6.13 2.33
CA LEU A 585 3.15 -4.90 3.05
C LEU A 585 1.98 -3.92 3.09
N GLY A 586 0.96 -4.09 2.25
CA GLY A 586 -0.12 -3.12 2.11
C GLY A 586 0.41 -1.75 1.68
N SER A 587 1.26 -1.73 0.66
CA SER A 587 1.94 -0.50 0.23
C SER A 587 1.90 -0.33 -1.28
N ILE A 588 2.06 0.92 -1.72
CA ILE A 588 2.24 1.25 -3.13
C ILE A 588 3.67 1.73 -3.30
N GLY A 589 4.44 1.04 -4.12
CA GLY A 589 5.79 1.43 -4.46
C GLY A 589 5.89 1.98 -5.88
N SER A 590 6.89 2.82 -6.10
CA SER A 590 7.27 3.27 -7.43
C SER A 590 8.78 3.42 -7.54
N ALA A 591 9.33 3.14 -8.72
CA ALA A 591 10.74 3.31 -9.01
C ALA A 591 10.89 3.77 -10.47
N ARG A 592 12.01 4.40 -10.80
CA ARG A 592 12.37 4.61 -12.21
C ARG A 592 12.72 3.27 -12.85
N LEU A 593 12.58 3.18 -14.17
CA LEU A 593 12.93 1.96 -14.93
C LEU A 593 14.43 1.62 -14.91
N ASP A 594 15.28 2.51 -14.40
CA ASP A 594 16.70 2.25 -14.12
C ASP A 594 16.96 1.68 -12.71
N GLY A 595 15.91 1.47 -11.91
CA GLY A 595 15.98 0.98 -10.52
C GLY A 595 16.23 2.08 -9.48
N THR A 596 16.38 3.34 -9.90
CA THR A 596 16.63 4.47 -8.99
C THR A 596 15.36 5.18 -8.52
N SER A 597 15.50 6.13 -7.61
CA SER A 597 14.41 6.99 -7.11
C SER A 597 13.20 6.21 -6.58
N VAL A 598 13.47 5.14 -5.83
CA VAL A 598 12.47 4.30 -5.18
C VAL A 598 11.68 5.13 -4.16
N LYS A 599 10.35 5.07 -4.25
CA LYS A 599 9.41 5.70 -3.32
C LYS A 599 8.39 4.66 -2.88
N ILE A 600 8.21 4.50 -1.58
CA ILE A 600 7.24 3.57 -0.99
C ILE A 600 6.24 4.38 -0.18
N LEU A 601 4.95 4.22 -0.51
CA LEU A 601 3.83 4.80 0.21
C LEU A 601 3.17 3.69 1.02
N GLN A 602 3.39 3.71 2.34
CA GLN A 602 2.76 2.78 3.27
C GLN A 602 1.30 3.17 3.46
N LEU A 603 0.40 2.35 2.93
CA LEU A 603 -1.00 2.66 2.75
C LEU A 603 -1.80 1.47 3.27
N GLY A 604 -1.95 1.36 4.61
CA GLY A 604 -2.53 0.20 5.33
C GLY A 604 -3.96 -0.21 4.94
N TRP A 605 -4.57 0.46 3.97
CA TRP A 605 -5.83 0.10 3.33
C TRP A 605 -5.68 -0.67 2.00
N VAL A 606 -4.47 -0.87 1.48
CA VAL A 606 -4.19 -1.79 0.37
C VAL A 606 -4.16 -3.20 0.96
N ARG A 607 -5.08 -4.08 0.56
CA ARG A 607 -5.29 -5.37 1.25
C ARG A 607 -5.08 -6.61 0.37
N SER A 608 -5.50 -6.54 -0.90
CA SER A 608 -5.37 -7.62 -1.88
C SER A 608 -5.47 -7.05 -3.30
N PRO A 609 -4.48 -6.20 -3.69
CA PRO A 609 -4.39 -5.67 -5.04
C PRO A 609 -4.11 -6.81 -6.03
N PHE A 610 -4.80 -6.81 -7.18
CA PHE A 610 -4.63 -7.87 -8.20
C PHE A 610 -4.03 -7.35 -9.51
N ALA A 611 -4.60 -6.28 -10.07
CA ALA A 611 -4.10 -5.64 -11.27
C ALA A 611 -4.06 -4.12 -11.08
N ALA A 612 -3.13 -3.46 -11.75
CA ALA A 612 -2.94 -2.02 -11.66
C ALA A 612 -2.74 -1.42 -13.05
N ALA A 613 -3.16 -0.18 -13.20
CA ALA A 613 -2.90 0.62 -14.39
C ALA A 613 -2.66 2.08 -13.99
N VAL A 614 -1.86 2.77 -14.78
CA VAL A 614 -1.61 4.21 -14.62
C VAL A 614 -2.21 4.95 -15.80
N TRP A 615 -2.88 6.06 -15.51
CA TRP A 615 -3.30 6.99 -16.55
C TRP A 615 -3.22 8.43 -16.02
N GLU A 616 -2.52 9.28 -16.77
CA GLU A 616 -2.22 10.66 -16.38
C GLU A 616 -1.60 10.75 -14.97
N GLY A 617 -2.17 11.53 -14.05
CA GLY A 617 -1.70 11.69 -12.68
C GLY A 617 -2.18 10.59 -11.71
N GLN A 618 -2.93 9.60 -12.21
CA GLN A 618 -3.73 8.72 -11.37
C GLN A 618 -3.28 7.26 -11.50
N LEU A 619 -3.25 6.57 -10.36
CA LEU A 619 -3.03 5.13 -10.27
C LEU A 619 -4.36 4.44 -9.95
N TYR A 620 -4.66 3.37 -10.67
CA TYR A 620 -5.88 2.59 -10.57
C TYR A 620 -5.53 1.14 -10.24
N TRP A 621 -6.30 0.50 -9.37
CA TRP A 621 -6.12 -0.93 -9.12
C TRP A 621 -7.41 -1.64 -8.73
N SER A 622 -7.44 -2.94 -8.99
CA SER A 622 -8.51 -3.84 -8.54
C SER A 622 -8.18 -4.41 -7.16
N GLU A 623 -9.14 -4.32 -6.23
CA GLU A 623 -9.02 -4.82 -4.86
C GLU A 623 -10.00 -5.97 -4.61
N ARG A 624 -9.44 -7.17 -4.40
CA ARG A 624 -10.21 -8.43 -4.31
C ARG A 624 -10.94 -8.59 -2.99
N LYS A 625 -10.48 -7.97 -1.89
CA LYS A 625 -11.15 -8.08 -0.60
C LYS A 625 -12.32 -7.11 -0.45
N THR A 626 -12.24 -5.93 -1.09
CA THR A 626 -13.31 -4.91 -1.02
C THR A 626 -14.26 -4.92 -2.21
N TRP A 627 -14.03 -5.79 -3.19
CA TRP A 627 -14.80 -5.92 -4.43
C TRP A 627 -14.96 -4.60 -5.17
N SER A 628 -13.86 -3.86 -5.29
CA SER A 628 -13.90 -2.54 -5.88
C SER A 628 -12.63 -2.18 -6.63
N VAL A 629 -12.78 -1.24 -7.56
CA VAL A 629 -11.68 -0.57 -8.24
C VAL A 629 -11.44 0.75 -7.54
N GLN A 630 -10.21 0.97 -7.12
CA GLN A 630 -9.78 2.15 -6.39
C GLN A 630 -8.93 3.04 -7.29
N GLN A 631 -8.90 4.33 -6.98
CA GLN A 631 -8.06 5.32 -7.63
C GLN A 631 -7.38 6.19 -6.58
N VAL A 632 -6.16 6.61 -6.87
CA VAL A 632 -5.37 7.53 -6.03
C VAL A 632 -4.49 8.42 -6.89
N ASP A 633 -4.07 9.57 -6.36
CA ASP A 633 -3.00 10.37 -6.96
C ASP A 633 -1.67 9.61 -6.89
N LYS A 634 -1.02 9.42 -8.05
CA LYS A 634 0.17 8.56 -8.18
C LYS A 634 1.40 9.13 -7.48
N THR A 635 1.43 10.43 -7.18
CA THR A 635 2.60 11.11 -6.59
C THR A 635 2.51 11.21 -5.07
N SER A 636 1.31 11.43 -4.54
CA SER A 636 1.06 11.71 -3.13
C SER A 636 0.39 10.56 -2.39
N GLY A 637 -0.26 9.63 -3.09
CA GLY A 637 -1.09 8.59 -2.46
C GLY A 637 -2.36 9.15 -1.79
N LYS A 638 -2.71 10.41 -2.06
CA LYS A 638 -3.88 11.09 -1.50
C LYS A 638 -5.06 11.07 -2.49
N ASN A 639 -6.20 11.58 -2.03
CA ASN A 639 -7.43 11.67 -2.82
C ASN A 639 -7.93 10.29 -3.29
N ARG A 640 -7.95 9.34 -2.37
CA ARG A 640 -8.45 7.98 -2.61
C ARG A 640 -9.94 8.03 -2.93
N THR A 641 -10.32 7.44 -4.06
CA THR A 641 -11.72 7.30 -4.48
C THR A 641 -12.03 5.87 -4.91
N VAL A 642 -13.27 5.45 -4.71
CA VAL A 642 -13.78 4.17 -5.22
C VAL A 642 -14.51 4.45 -6.53
N LEU A 643 -14.02 3.90 -7.64
CA LEU A 643 -14.58 4.15 -8.97
C LEU A 643 -15.72 3.21 -9.32
N LEU A 644 -15.51 1.92 -9.07
CA LEU A 644 -16.43 0.86 -9.43
C LEU A 644 -16.57 -0.08 -8.25
N LYS A 645 -17.80 -0.36 -7.84
CA LYS A 645 -18.13 -1.39 -6.85
C LYS A 645 -19.27 -2.23 -7.40
N ARG A 646 -18.98 -3.48 -7.72
CA ARG A 646 -19.94 -4.43 -8.29
C ARG A 646 -20.02 -5.68 -7.45
N HIS A 647 -21.05 -6.49 -7.68
CA HIS A 647 -21.18 -7.78 -7.03
C HIS A 647 -20.17 -8.75 -7.67
N GLY A 648 -19.07 -9.02 -6.96
CA GLY A 648 -18.03 -9.94 -7.40
C GLY A 648 -16.62 -9.32 -7.41
N GLN A 649 -15.61 -10.19 -7.33
CA GLN A 649 -14.22 -9.76 -7.28
C GLN A 649 -13.77 -9.18 -8.63
N PRO A 650 -13.26 -7.93 -8.66
CA PRO A 650 -12.57 -7.42 -9.82
C PRO A 650 -11.19 -8.06 -9.90
N HIS A 651 -10.84 -8.55 -11.09
CA HIS A 651 -9.54 -9.16 -11.37
C HIS A 651 -8.75 -8.26 -12.32
N GLY A 652 -8.55 -8.69 -13.56
CA GLY A 652 -7.80 -7.96 -14.58
C GLY A 652 -8.29 -6.52 -14.75
N LEU A 653 -7.35 -5.61 -14.88
CA LEU A 653 -7.58 -4.18 -15.01
C LEU A 653 -6.56 -3.62 -15.99
N GLN A 654 -7.04 -2.90 -17.01
CA GLN A 654 -6.17 -2.32 -18.02
C GLN A 654 -6.74 -1.00 -18.54
N VAL A 655 -5.86 -0.02 -18.75
CA VAL A 655 -6.20 1.20 -19.51
C VAL A 655 -5.60 1.04 -20.91
N PRO A 656 -6.41 0.85 -21.95
CA PRO A 656 -5.95 0.89 -23.33
C PRO A 656 -5.31 2.24 -23.65
N THR A 657 -4.00 2.33 -23.52
CA THR A 657 -3.28 3.50 -23.99
C THR A 657 -3.23 3.42 -25.51
N TRP A 658 -3.87 4.37 -26.18
CA TRP A 658 -3.62 4.63 -27.59
C TRP A 658 -2.17 5.09 -27.70
N GLY A 659 -1.23 4.14 -27.89
CA GLY A 659 0.08 4.47 -28.40
C GLY A 659 -0.17 5.16 -29.73
N SER A 660 -0.03 6.49 -29.73
CA SER A 660 -0.02 7.23 -30.98
C SER A 660 1.17 6.70 -31.78
N PRO A 661 0.96 6.30 -33.05
CA PRO A 661 2.06 5.86 -33.93
C PRO A 661 3.13 6.94 -34.10
#